data_AF-A0A416DEC0-F1
#
_entry.id   AF-A0A416DEC0-F1
#
_cell.length_a   1.000
_cell.length_b   1.000
_cell.length_c   1.000
_cell.angle_alpha   90.00
_cell.angle_beta   90.00
_cell.angle_gamma   90.00
#
_symmetry.space_group_name_H-M   'P 1'
#
loop_
_entity.id
_entity.type
_entity.pdbx_description
1 polymer ?
#
loop_
_entity_poly.entity_id
_entity_poly.type
_entity_poly.pdbx_seq_one_letter_code
_entity_poly.pdbx_strand_id
1 'polypeptide(L)'
;MYPVSDKFMDAVQKNTRTFYWTGSITTKTNQTYEFGNDDIVKGSGYINRQCCGNTEIELGTVYAAEMGISLYLDIDRYTLEEAEIRLSFHLVYEDETEEEVPMGVFYVAEANRCIKTLELKAYDGMLNLDKNFSKGLSSAYPYEFLSLLSKACHIELAQTKEEIEAMPNGTELLGIYQDNDIESWRDFLYYLAQTLGCFAIIDRFGRLNLSAYGNTAVMAVDIRHRFSSSFSDFVTRYTAVSSTNKRTEKAEYYAKSPDDGLTMNLGVNPLLQFGLEETRKRIINAILDVITSVEYVPFDSDTIGNPALDLGDVLRFTGGHADETKQSAITSIYTKINGKQTVKCVGKNPRLAAAKSKNDKNITGLINSIGETKLSIYTFANALALDVGAEKLSIINMEFASGDETNAEFHAQAILQVESNPDTRTLTAETTIDLGTTTDDNGTTVENKKVISFPLSWDEDGKTELSVFYVLDGHEVEEFHPKESWLSGKHLLTLYYPIMELTANQLHTFEVLISMKNGAGHIEAQNIMATITGQGLGVQERWDGKITAEETMKKLLLSSMPTHTLQDVVMVHFLSPKKTGLNDHVASISLIGMPMRSMKDTLRLFAPIVRDVVETDDKKKMNYKKEYVLAEDVFRLRKDYALSGNSSIRLDRGRMLKLVIPTENFDSLTALTIQPFETFPFINMEVLYPGNLSFSELTEQVGDAVKLKTSFSRQVSGQNQKINRGRLAAFSMGIGDMADIEELEVSNV
;
A
#
# COMPACT_ATOMS: atom_id res chain seq x y z
N MET A 1 22.23 25.88 21.65
CA MET A 1 22.77 26.43 22.91
C MET A 1 23.06 27.89 22.72
N TYR A 2 22.76 28.72 23.71
CA TYR A 2 23.11 30.13 23.69
C TYR A 2 24.64 30.31 23.63
N PRO A 3 25.17 31.19 22.76
CA PRO A 3 26.61 31.42 22.67
C PRO A 3 27.12 32.05 23.96
N VAL A 4 28.01 31.34 24.66
CA VAL A 4 28.65 31.76 25.91
C VAL A 4 30.16 31.57 25.78
N SER A 5 30.94 32.23 26.63
CA SER A 5 32.39 32.12 26.60
C SER A 5 32.88 30.74 27.06
N ASP A 6 34.08 30.32 26.62
CA ASP A 6 34.70 29.08 27.11
C ASP A 6 34.91 29.13 28.64
N LYS A 7 35.21 30.33 29.17
CA LYS A 7 35.31 30.58 30.62
C LYS A 7 34.00 30.31 31.35
N PHE A 8 32.86 30.69 30.75
CA PHE A 8 31.54 30.39 31.30
C PHE A 8 31.33 28.88 31.40
N MET A 9 31.66 28.15 30.33
CA MET A 9 31.48 26.70 30.26
C MET A 9 32.32 25.97 31.31
N ASP A 10 33.56 26.41 31.53
CA ASP A 10 34.43 25.89 32.59
C ASP A 10 33.90 26.22 33.99
N ALA A 11 33.44 27.46 34.21
CA ALA A 11 32.95 27.92 35.51
C ALA A 11 31.62 27.26 35.91
N VAL A 12 30.72 27.03 34.95
CA VAL A 12 29.43 26.34 35.18
C VAL A 12 29.62 24.89 35.63
N GLN A 13 30.74 24.26 35.26
CA GLN A 13 31.12 22.91 35.67
C GLN A 13 31.74 22.84 37.08
N LYS A 14 32.15 23.95 37.69
CA LYS A 14 32.71 23.91 39.05
C LYS A 14 31.62 23.61 40.09
N ASN A 15 31.97 22.84 41.13
CA ASN A 15 31.07 22.51 42.24
C ASN A 15 30.63 23.74 43.06
N THR A 16 31.48 24.78 43.09
CA THR A 16 31.22 26.06 43.75
C THR A 16 31.23 27.16 42.71
N ARG A 17 30.08 27.77 42.47
CA ARG A 17 29.91 28.93 41.58
C ARG A 17 29.08 29.99 42.29
N THR A 18 29.40 31.25 42.04
CA THR A 18 28.65 32.40 42.54
C THR A 18 27.80 32.90 41.38
N PHE A 19 26.49 32.99 41.58
CA PHE A 19 25.57 33.49 40.57
C PHE A 19 24.40 34.19 41.25
N TYR A 20 23.74 35.06 40.49
CA TYR A 20 22.55 35.77 40.95
C TYR A 20 21.61 36.04 39.76
N TRP A 21 20.38 36.40 40.09
CA TRP A 21 19.34 36.69 39.10
C TRP A 21 18.90 38.13 39.20
N THR A 22 18.60 38.73 38.05
CA THR A 22 17.96 40.05 37.95
C THR A 22 16.81 39.97 36.98
N GLY A 23 15.92 40.94 37.06
CA GLY A 23 14.92 41.12 36.02
C GLY A 23 14.27 42.48 36.06
N SER A 24 13.51 42.76 35.00
CA SER A 24 12.75 43.98 34.84
C SER A 24 11.31 43.67 34.51
N ILE A 25 10.37 44.44 35.06
CA ILE A 25 8.95 44.38 34.76
C ILE A 25 8.55 45.70 34.11
N THR A 26 8.14 45.68 32.85
CA THR A 26 7.68 46.86 32.12
C THR A 26 6.17 46.77 31.91
N THR A 27 5.42 47.69 32.51
CA THR A 27 3.95 47.75 32.36
C THR A 27 3.55 48.28 30.99
N LYS A 28 2.27 48.11 30.62
CA LYS A 28 1.69 48.70 29.39
C LYS A 28 1.87 50.22 29.28
N THR A 29 2.01 50.92 30.41
CA THR A 29 2.25 52.37 30.45
C THR A 29 3.73 52.73 30.31
N ASN A 30 4.58 51.78 29.91
CA ASN A 30 6.04 51.90 29.81
C ASN A 30 6.72 52.30 31.13
N GLN A 31 6.14 51.89 32.27
CA GLN A 31 6.80 52.04 33.56
C GLN A 31 7.59 50.78 33.86
N THR A 32 8.91 50.92 34.08
CA THR A 32 9.81 49.80 34.36
C THR A 32 10.13 49.72 35.85
N TYR A 33 10.00 48.51 36.39
CA TYR A 33 10.39 48.15 37.75
C TYR A 33 11.51 47.11 37.69
N GLU A 34 12.70 47.48 38.16
CA GLU A 34 13.84 46.57 38.25
C GLU A 34 13.78 45.80 39.58
N PHE A 35 14.21 44.54 39.55
CA PHE A 35 14.35 43.72 40.75
C PHE A 35 15.66 42.93 40.73
N GLY A 36 16.30 42.87 41.89
CA GLY A 36 17.51 42.12 42.11
C GLY A 36 17.24 40.77 42.77
N ASN A 37 18.31 40.04 43.03
CA ASN A 37 18.23 38.71 43.65
C ASN A 37 17.63 38.74 45.08
N ASP A 38 17.84 39.84 45.82
CA ASP A 38 17.31 40.01 47.17
C ASP A 38 15.78 40.25 47.20
N ASP A 39 15.22 40.71 46.10
CA ASP A 39 13.77 40.92 45.94
C ASP A 39 13.05 39.61 45.61
N ILE A 40 13.77 38.55 45.24
CA ILE A 40 13.20 37.25 44.90
C ILE A 40 13.01 36.41 46.16
N VAL A 41 11.80 35.93 46.40
CA VAL A 41 11.50 35.06 47.54
C VAL A 41 12.30 33.76 47.42
N LYS A 42 13.05 33.40 48.46
CA LYS A 42 13.91 32.21 48.44
C LYS A 42 13.13 30.93 48.11
N GLY A 43 13.61 30.19 47.12
CA GLY A 43 13.01 28.94 46.68
C GLY A 43 11.74 29.10 45.84
N SER A 44 11.28 30.34 45.61
CA SER A 44 10.32 30.69 44.58
C SER A 44 11.05 30.91 43.25
N GLY A 45 10.32 30.98 42.14
CA GLY A 45 10.93 31.23 40.84
C GLY A 45 11.21 29.96 40.06
N TYR A 46 10.63 29.85 38.88
CA TYR A 46 10.96 28.81 37.91
C TYR A 46 10.70 29.27 36.49
N ILE A 47 11.41 28.65 35.55
CA ILE A 47 11.16 28.76 34.12
C ILE A 47 11.01 27.35 33.57
N ASN A 48 9.88 27.08 32.93
CA ASN A 48 9.57 25.80 32.31
C ASN A 48 9.45 25.98 30.80
N ARG A 49 10.19 25.19 30.03
CA ARG A 49 10.09 25.13 28.58
C ARG A 49 9.95 23.68 28.14
N GLN A 50 9.13 23.45 27.11
CA GLN A 50 8.92 22.13 26.53
C GLN A 50 8.69 22.26 25.03
N CYS A 51 9.17 21.30 24.24
CA CYS A 51 8.86 21.19 22.82
C CYS A 51 8.15 19.89 22.46
N CYS A 52 7.93 18.96 23.39
CA CYS A 52 7.16 17.74 23.14
C CYS A 52 6.22 17.46 24.30
N GLY A 53 5.16 16.71 24.03
CA GLY A 53 4.41 16.05 25.09
C GLY A 53 5.28 15.07 25.91
N ASN A 54 4.72 14.54 26.99
CA ASN A 54 5.46 13.72 27.96
C ASN A 54 5.83 12.31 27.47
N THR A 55 5.41 11.89 26.28
CA THR A 55 5.45 10.47 25.88
C THR A 55 6.22 10.19 24.60
N GLU A 56 6.28 11.12 23.65
CA GLU A 56 6.87 10.89 22.34
C GLU A 56 7.47 12.18 21.79
N ILE A 57 8.45 12.05 20.91
CA ILE A 57 9.00 13.17 20.14
C ILE A 57 7.96 13.57 19.09
N GLU A 58 7.65 14.85 19.04
CA GLU A 58 6.63 15.40 18.16
C GLU A 58 7.27 16.43 17.21
N LEU A 59 6.66 16.59 16.03
CA LEU A 59 6.99 17.63 15.07
C LEU A 59 5.88 18.68 15.03
N GLY A 60 6.27 19.92 14.73
CA GLY A 60 5.34 21.04 14.59
C GLY A 60 4.86 21.62 15.91
N THR A 61 5.31 21.13 17.05
CA THR A 61 4.82 21.59 18.36
C THR A 61 5.00 23.09 18.59
N VAL A 62 3.99 23.70 19.20
CA VAL A 62 3.91 25.12 19.51
C VAL A 62 3.51 25.29 20.97
N TYR A 63 4.47 25.08 21.88
CA TYR A 63 4.26 25.20 23.32
C TYR A 63 4.73 26.57 23.81
N ALA A 64 3.93 27.19 24.69
CA ALA A 64 4.32 28.39 25.40
C ALA A 64 5.25 28.03 26.57
N ALA A 65 6.35 28.76 26.71
CA ALA A 65 7.16 28.71 27.92
C ALA A 65 6.43 29.40 29.09
N GLU A 66 6.52 28.81 30.27
CA GLU A 66 5.91 29.33 31.50
C GLU A 66 7.01 29.81 32.45
N MET A 67 6.80 30.96 33.07
CA MET A 67 7.62 31.48 34.14
C MET A 67 6.75 31.86 35.33
N GLY A 68 7.14 31.42 36.52
CA GLY A 68 6.50 31.80 37.77
C GLY A 68 7.52 32.34 38.75
N ILE A 69 7.29 33.50 39.35
CA ILE A 69 8.20 34.13 40.32
C ILE A 69 7.44 34.84 41.45
N SER A 70 8.00 34.84 42.65
CA SER A 70 7.45 35.58 43.79
C SER A 70 8.42 36.67 44.21
N LEU A 71 7.96 37.92 44.26
CA LEU A 71 8.77 39.10 44.49
C LEU A 71 8.34 39.88 45.75
N TYR A 72 9.29 40.48 46.46
CA TYR A 72 9.09 41.41 47.58
C TYR A 72 8.91 42.86 47.09
N LEU A 73 8.06 43.07 46.09
CA LEU A 73 7.80 44.39 45.51
C LEU A 73 6.40 44.88 45.87
N ASP A 74 6.29 46.19 46.14
CA ASP A 74 4.99 46.86 46.33
C ASP A 74 4.54 47.54 45.04
N ILE A 75 4.10 46.72 44.08
CA ILE A 75 3.52 47.18 42.81
C ILE A 75 2.01 46.97 42.85
N ASP A 76 1.26 47.88 42.22
CA ASP A 76 -0.17 47.69 42.04
C ASP A 76 -0.43 46.53 41.07
N ARG A 77 -1.13 45.49 41.52
CA ARG A 77 -1.40 44.30 40.69
C ARG A 77 -2.21 44.61 39.43
N TYR A 78 -3.02 45.66 39.45
CA TYR A 78 -3.87 46.00 38.31
C TYR A 78 -3.10 46.65 37.15
N THR A 79 -1.86 47.08 37.37
CA THR A 79 -1.00 47.63 36.32
C THR A 79 -0.11 46.56 35.66
N LEU A 80 -0.16 45.33 36.16
CA LEU A 80 0.72 44.23 35.76
C LEU A 80 0.12 43.29 34.71
N GLU A 81 -1.15 43.44 34.33
CA GLU A 81 -1.77 42.62 33.28
C GLU A 81 -1.06 42.83 31.93
N GLU A 82 -0.59 41.75 31.31
CA GLU A 82 0.28 41.71 30.12
C GLU A 82 1.57 42.55 30.24
N ALA A 83 2.04 42.83 31.46
CA ALA A 83 3.35 43.46 31.64
C ALA A 83 4.46 42.54 31.14
N GLU A 84 5.48 43.12 30.50
CA GLU A 84 6.65 42.39 30.00
C GLU A 84 7.64 42.16 31.14
N ILE A 85 8.08 40.92 31.33
CA ILE A 85 9.11 40.53 32.26
C ILE A 85 10.33 40.03 31.50
N ARG A 86 11.49 40.61 31.78
CA ARG A 86 12.79 40.11 31.33
C ARG A 86 13.54 39.55 32.52
N LEU A 87 14.15 38.38 32.33
CA LEU A 87 14.97 37.72 33.35
C LEU A 87 16.37 37.47 32.80
N SER A 88 17.37 37.71 33.63
CA SER A 88 18.77 37.48 33.31
C SER A 88 19.46 36.70 34.42
N PHE A 89 20.34 35.79 34.01
CA PHE A 89 21.22 35.02 34.88
C PHE A 89 22.63 35.60 34.81
N HIS A 90 23.24 35.90 35.95
CA HIS A 90 24.60 36.43 36.03
C HIS A 90 25.52 35.42 36.70
N LEU A 91 26.57 35.02 36.01
CA LEU A 91 27.64 34.18 36.56
C LEU A 91 28.82 35.05 36.95
N VAL A 92 29.26 34.97 38.21
CA VAL A 92 30.41 35.72 38.72
C VAL A 92 31.64 34.82 38.74
N TYR A 93 32.70 35.28 38.10
CA TYR A 93 34.00 34.61 38.01
C TYR A 93 34.88 34.88 39.24
N GLU A 94 35.98 34.14 39.37
CA GLU A 94 36.96 34.33 40.47
C GLU A 94 37.66 35.69 40.41
N ASP A 95 37.71 36.33 39.24
CA ASP A 95 38.28 37.66 39.01
C ASP A 95 37.25 38.81 39.22
N GLU A 96 36.10 38.50 39.82
CA GLU A 96 34.95 39.41 40.03
C GLU A 96 34.33 39.96 38.73
N THR A 97 34.73 39.46 37.56
CA THR A 97 34.01 39.75 36.32
C THR A 97 32.74 38.90 36.24
N GLU A 98 31.74 39.37 35.50
CA GLU A 98 30.47 38.67 35.34
C GLU A 98 30.08 38.51 33.87
N GLU A 99 29.36 37.42 33.58
CA GLU A 99 28.76 37.15 32.28
C GLU A 99 27.24 36.99 32.44
N GLU A 100 26.50 37.81 31.70
CA GLU A 100 25.04 37.82 31.69
C GLU A 100 24.51 36.88 30.59
N VAL A 101 23.57 36.01 30.98
CA VAL A 101 22.81 35.15 30.07
C VAL A 101 21.33 35.52 30.16
N PRO A 102 20.71 36.01 29.06
CA PRO A 102 19.28 36.29 29.05
C PRO A 102 18.48 34.99 29.16
N MET A 103 17.45 35.01 29.99
CA MET A 103 16.63 33.84 30.33
C MET A 103 15.20 33.92 29.81
N GLY A 104 14.92 34.82 28.85
CA GLY A 104 13.65 34.92 28.15
C GLY A 104 12.87 36.20 28.44
N VAL A 105 11.91 36.47 27.56
CA VAL A 105 10.90 37.54 27.69
C VAL A 105 9.55 36.89 27.89
N PHE A 106 8.81 37.29 28.93
CA PHE A 106 7.52 36.74 29.32
C PHE A 106 6.50 37.84 29.54
N TYR A 107 5.22 37.54 29.37
CA TYR A 107 4.10 38.45 29.57
C TYR A 107 3.23 37.95 30.72
N VAL A 108 2.96 38.81 31.70
CA VAL A 108 2.19 38.46 32.91
C VAL A 108 0.76 38.09 32.55
N ALA A 109 0.33 36.90 32.98
CA ALA A 109 -1.03 36.41 32.87
C ALA A 109 -1.77 36.43 34.22
N GLU A 110 -1.08 36.10 35.32
CA GLU A 110 -1.66 36.14 36.66
C GLU A 110 -0.75 36.93 37.60
N ALA A 111 -1.34 37.84 38.37
CA ALA A 111 -0.66 38.61 39.41
C ALA A 111 -1.42 38.52 40.74
N ASN A 112 -0.98 37.60 41.61
CA ASN A 112 -1.59 37.34 42.90
C ASN A 112 -0.81 38.04 44.01
N ARG A 113 -1.52 38.79 44.87
CA ARG A 113 -0.92 39.50 46.01
C ARG A 113 -1.18 38.78 47.31
N CYS A 114 -0.11 38.39 48.00
CA CYS A 114 -0.10 37.94 49.39
C CYS A 114 0.39 39.09 50.31
N ILE A 115 0.35 38.89 51.63
CA ILE A 115 0.57 39.95 52.64
C ILE A 115 1.88 40.73 52.43
N LYS A 116 2.95 40.09 51.92
CA LYS A 116 4.25 40.71 51.65
C LYS A 116 4.88 40.31 50.30
N THR A 117 4.18 39.53 49.49
CA THR A 117 4.75 38.94 48.27
C THR A 117 3.78 39.12 47.11
N LEU A 118 4.35 39.37 45.94
CA LEU A 118 3.67 39.43 44.67
C LEU A 118 4.04 38.18 43.88
N GLU A 119 3.09 37.30 43.63
CA GLU A 119 3.25 36.08 42.85
C GLU A 119 2.82 36.34 41.42
N LEU A 120 3.75 36.20 40.49
CA LEU A 120 3.54 36.41 39.07
C LEU A 120 3.63 35.08 38.35
N LYS A 121 2.66 34.81 37.47
CA LYS A 121 2.80 33.82 36.41
C LYS A 121 2.73 34.53 35.08
N ALA A 122 3.68 34.20 34.22
CA ALA A 122 3.86 34.81 32.92
C ALA A 122 4.16 33.72 31.89
N TYR A 123 3.78 33.97 30.64
CA TYR A 123 4.05 33.09 29.51
C TYR A 123 4.78 33.84 28.41
N ASP A 124 5.49 33.15 27.53
CA ASP A 124 6.16 33.80 26.41
C ASP A 124 5.19 34.34 25.34
N GLY A 125 5.74 34.94 24.29
CA GLY A 125 4.98 35.48 23.17
C GLY A 125 4.17 34.46 22.37
N MET A 126 4.27 33.16 22.66
CA MET A 126 3.51 32.11 21.98
C MET A 126 1.99 32.22 22.22
N LEU A 127 1.57 32.88 23.31
CA LEU A 127 0.15 33.20 23.55
C LEU A 127 -0.45 34.12 22.48
N ASN A 128 0.36 35.00 21.87
CA ASN A 128 -0.12 35.93 20.84
C ASN A 128 -0.53 35.22 19.54
N LEU A 129 -0.22 33.93 19.38
CA LEU A 129 -0.60 33.09 18.25
C LEU A 129 -2.04 32.55 18.33
N ASP A 130 -2.74 32.74 19.45
CA ASP A 130 -4.14 32.29 19.61
C ASP A 130 -5.15 33.19 18.86
N LYS A 131 -4.66 34.16 18.07
CA LYS A 131 -5.49 34.97 17.19
C LYS A 131 -6.04 34.14 16.03
N ASN A 132 -7.26 34.48 15.59
CA ASN A 132 -7.91 33.84 14.46
C ASN A 132 -7.08 33.96 13.17
N PHE A 133 -6.99 32.85 12.44
CA PHE A 133 -6.33 32.79 11.15
C PHE A 133 -7.22 33.37 10.04
N SER A 134 -6.66 34.23 9.17
CA SER A 134 -7.40 34.84 8.06
C SER A 134 -7.39 33.91 6.84
N LYS A 135 -8.57 33.40 6.46
CA LYS A 135 -8.76 32.43 5.34
C LYS A 135 -8.47 32.96 3.92
N GLY A 136 -7.85 34.13 3.79
CA GLY A 136 -7.57 34.79 2.51
C GLY A 136 -6.30 34.31 1.80
N LEU A 137 -5.47 33.46 2.44
CA LEU A 137 -4.24 32.95 1.84
C LEU A 137 -4.50 31.65 1.09
N SER A 138 -4.18 31.66 -0.22
CA SER A 138 -4.34 30.48 -1.08
C SER A 138 -3.02 29.72 -1.26
N SER A 139 -1.89 30.41 -1.39
CA SER A 139 -0.56 29.79 -1.55
C SER A 139 0.56 30.79 -1.31
N ALA A 140 1.62 30.39 -0.60
CA ALA A 140 2.81 31.21 -0.38
C ALA A 140 4.02 30.33 -0.01
N TYR A 141 5.21 30.92 0.02
CA TYR A 141 6.40 30.24 0.55
C TYR A 141 6.43 30.29 2.09
N PRO A 142 7.08 29.33 2.77
CA PRO A 142 7.16 29.29 4.24
C PRO A 142 7.58 30.62 4.90
N TYR A 143 8.58 31.31 4.36
CA TYR A 143 9.01 32.61 4.91
C TYR A 143 7.94 33.71 4.75
N GLU A 144 7.20 33.72 3.65
CA GLU A 144 6.11 34.68 3.44
C GLU A 144 4.97 34.45 4.44
N PHE A 145 4.66 33.17 4.70
CA PHE A 145 3.71 32.79 5.75
C PHE A 145 4.17 33.23 7.14
N LEU A 146 5.44 33.03 7.49
CA LEU A 146 6.01 33.49 8.75
C LEU A 146 6.01 35.02 8.86
N SER A 147 6.29 35.74 7.77
CA SER A 147 6.24 37.21 7.74
C SER A 147 4.82 37.73 7.97
N LEU A 148 3.83 37.03 7.44
CA LEU A 148 2.43 37.36 7.68
C LEU A 148 2.01 37.07 9.12
N LEU A 149 2.39 35.90 9.65
CA LEU A 149 2.18 35.53 11.04
C LEU A 149 2.81 36.58 11.97
N SER A 150 4.04 37.02 11.68
CA SER A 150 4.74 38.07 12.41
C SER A 150 3.95 39.37 12.46
N LYS A 151 3.39 39.83 11.33
CA LYS A 151 2.55 41.03 11.26
C LYS A 151 1.22 40.88 11.99
N ALA A 152 0.57 39.73 11.88
CA ALA A 152 -0.74 39.48 12.48
C ALA A 152 -0.65 39.29 14.02
N CYS A 153 0.38 38.60 14.48
CA CYS A 153 0.56 38.25 15.89
C CYS A 153 1.44 39.24 16.66
N HIS A 154 2.12 40.17 15.97
CA HIS A 154 3.11 41.09 16.56
C HIS A 154 4.27 40.36 17.24
N ILE A 155 4.77 39.32 16.57
CA ILE A 155 5.94 38.54 17.03
C ILE A 155 7.05 38.70 15.99
N GLU A 156 8.23 39.09 16.43
CA GLU A 156 9.40 39.19 15.55
C GLU A 156 9.95 37.81 15.21
N LEU A 157 10.46 37.63 13.99
CA LEU A 157 11.13 36.39 13.58
C LEU A 157 12.62 36.46 13.96
N ALA A 158 13.16 35.39 14.54
CA ALA A 158 14.57 35.30 14.88
C ALA A 158 15.45 35.00 13.64
N GLN A 159 14.90 34.26 12.67
CA GLN A 159 15.63 33.74 11.52
C GLN A 159 15.45 34.60 10.27
N THR A 160 16.49 34.64 9.44
CA THR A 160 16.41 35.35 8.14
C THR A 160 15.71 34.50 7.09
N LYS A 161 15.41 35.12 5.94
CA LYS A 161 14.81 34.42 4.80
C LYS A 161 15.68 33.24 4.32
N GLU A 162 16.98 33.47 4.25
CA GLU A 162 17.96 32.49 3.77
C GLU A 162 18.05 31.27 4.69
N GLU A 163 17.94 31.48 6.00
CA GLU A 163 17.96 30.40 6.99
C GLU A 163 16.70 29.52 6.91
N ILE A 164 15.53 30.13 6.69
CA ILE A 164 14.27 29.39 6.49
C ILE A 164 14.28 28.65 5.15
N GLU A 165 14.81 29.25 4.08
CA GLU A 165 14.92 28.60 2.76
C GLU A 165 15.91 27.42 2.77
N ALA A 166 16.91 27.44 3.66
CA ALA A 166 17.83 26.33 3.87
C ALA A 166 17.21 25.14 4.62
N MET A 167 16.05 25.33 5.26
CA MET A 167 15.34 24.25 5.94
C MET A 167 14.72 23.25 4.95
N PRO A 168 14.46 22.01 5.40
CA PRO A 168 13.67 21.04 4.64
C PRO A 168 12.34 21.68 4.19
N ASN A 169 12.03 21.60 2.89
CA ASN A 169 10.83 22.18 2.29
C ASN A 169 10.71 23.72 2.38
N GLY A 170 11.77 24.44 2.76
CA GLY A 170 11.78 25.90 2.90
C GLY A 170 11.51 26.69 1.61
N THR A 171 11.79 26.08 0.46
CA THR A 171 11.60 26.66 -0.89
C THR A 171 10.38 26.09 -1.62
N GLU A 172 9.59 25.25 -0.97
CA GLU A 172 8.39 24.66 -1.56
C GLU A 172 7.21 25.64 -1.50
N LEU A 173 6.42 25.70 -2.56
CA LEU A 173 5.20 26.49 -2.58
C LEU A 173 4.08 25.70 -1.89
N LEU A 174 3.67 26.15 -0.70
CA LEU A 174 2.62 25.50 0.08
C LEU A 174 1.29 26.21 -0.16
N GLY A 175 0.23 25.42 -0.38
CA GLY A 175 -1.13 25.91 -0.61
C GLY A 175 -2.08 25.50 0.50
N ILE A 176 -3.09 26.34 0.76
CA ILE A 176 -4.14 26.09 1.74
C ILE A 176 -5.49 26.12 1.01
N TYR A 177 -6.27 25.04 1.12
CA TYR A 177 -7.64 25.01 0.60
C TYR A 177 -8.55 25.94 1.42
N GLN A 178 -9.60 26.50 0.82
CA GLN A 178 -10.54 27.37 1.56
C GLN A 178 -11.31 26.62 2.65
N ASP A 179 -11.53 25.32 2.43
CA ASP A 179 -12.07 24.40 3.44
C ASP A 179 -10.92 23.70 4.16
N ASN A 180 -10.40 24.36 5.19
CA ASN A 180 -9.33 23.88 6.04
C ASN A 180 -9.73 23.97 7.51
N ASP A 181 -9.13 23.09 8.31
CA ASP A 181 -9.38 22.96 9.76
C ASP A 181 -8.42 23.86 10.58
N ILE A 182 -7.98 24.99 10.03
CA ILE A 182 -7.08 25.95 10.71
C ILE A 182 -7.93 27.06 11.34
N GLU A 183 -7.96 27.11 12.66
CA GLU A 183 -8.70 28.13 13.42
C GLU A 183 -7.80 29.29 13.84
N SER A 184 -6.62 28.98 14.39
CA SER A 184 -5.68 29.96 14.94
C SER A 184 -4.34 30.00 14.21
N TRP A 185 -3.58 31.09 14.40
CA TRP A 185 -2.19 31.17 13.93
C TRP A 185 -1.28 30.14 14.61
N ARG A 186 -1.64 29.68 15.81
CA ARG A 186 -0.97 28.57 16.49
C ARG A 186 -1.12 27.27 15.72
N ASP A 187 -2.34 26.94 15.29
CA ASP A 187 -2.59 25.74 14.48
C ASP A 187 -1.87 25.81 13.14
N PHE A 188 -1.91 26.99 12.51
CA PHE A 188 -1.19 27.24 11.26
C PHE A 188 0.32 27.00 11.42
N LEU A 189 0.92 27.59 12.46
CA LEU A 189 2.34 27.41 12.77
C LEU A 189 2.67 25.96 13.06
N TYR A 190 1.75 25.23 13.72
CA TYR A 190 1.93 23.81 13.98
C TYR A 190 2.08 23.00 12.69
N TYR A 191 1.16 23.19 11.75
CA TYR A 191 1.23 22.52 10.45
C TYR A 191 2.43 22.95 9.61
N LEU A 192 2.81 24.22 9.68
CA LEU A 192 3.96 24.75 8.95
C LEU A 192 5.28 24.18 9.48
N ALA A 193 5.48 24.23 10.80
CA ALA A 193 6.66 23.66 11.44
C ALA A 193 6.74 22.14 11.24
N GLN A 194 5.60 21.44 11.25
CA GLN A 194 5.55 20.01 10.91
C GLN A 194 6.01 19.75 9.46
N THR A 195 5.60 20.60 8.52
CA THR A 195 6.00 20.49 7.09
C THR A 195 7.50 20.74 6.89
N LEU A 196 8.08 21.64 7.68
CA LEU A 196 9.51 21.93 7.69
C LEU A 196 10.34 20.91 8.50
N GLY A 197 9.69 19.97 9.20
CA GLY A 197 10.36 18.98 10.03
C GLY A 197 10.97 19.56 11.32
N CYS A 198 10.41 20.65 11.85
CA CYS A 198 10.94 21.37 13.00
C CYS A 198 9.88 21.59 14.09
N PHE A 199 10.28 22.23 15.19
CA PHE A 199 9.39 22.70 16.25
C PHE A 199 9.59 24.21 16.47
N ALA A 200 8.56 24.89 16.97
CA ALA A 200 8.57 26.33 17.17
C ALA A 200 8.89 26.68 18.63
N ILE A 201 9.80 27.64 18.84
CA ILE A 201 10.14 28.19 20.15
C ILE A 201 10.21 29.71 20.10
N ILE A 202 9.91 30.37 21.22
CA ILE A 202 10.30 31.76 21.42
C ILE A 202 11.72 31.78 21.98
N ASP A 203 12.62 32.49 21.31
CA ASP A 203 14.00 32.66 21.73
C ASP A 203 14.10 33.50 23.01
N ARG A 204 15.33 33.62 23.54
CA ARG A 204 15.61 34.36 24.77
C ARG A 204 15.29 35.86 24.69
N PHE A 205 15.10 36.39 23.48
CA PHE A 205 14.81 37.81 23.21
C PHE A 205 13.33 38.05 22.88
N GLY A 206 12.47 37.03 22.89
CA GLY A 206 11.05 37.16 22.59
C GLY A 206 10.70 36.97 21.11
N ARG A 207 11.63 36.46 20.29
CA ARG A 207 11.46 36.27 18.83
C ARG A 207 11.14 34.81 18.51
N LEU A 208 10.27 34.58 17.51
CA LEU A 208 9.92 33.24 17.05
C LEU A 208 11.08 32.62 16.27
N ASN A 209 11.51 31.43 16.70
CA ASN A 209 12.55 30.63 16.10
C ASN A 209 12.03 29.22 15.79
N LEU A 210 12.27 28.74 14.57
CA LEU A 210 12.02 27.35 14.19
C LEU A 210 13.31 26.56 14.38
N SER A 211 13.28 25.54 15.21
CA SER A 211 14.45 24.70 15.52
C SER A 211 14.20 23.26 15.09
N ALA A 212 15.17 22.67 14.40
CA ALA A 212 15.12 21.27 13.99
C ALA A 212 15.83 20.38 15.02
N TYR A 213 15.45 19.11 15.07
CA TYR A 213 16.19 18.10 15.83
C TYR A 213 17.53 17.80 15.13
N GLY A 214 18.63 17.82 15.89
CA GLY A 214 19.98 17.59 15.38
C GLY A 214 20.65 16.35 15.97
N ASN A 215 21.85 16.03 15.49
CA ASN A 215 22.66 14.90 15.96
C ASN A 215 24.06 15.33 16.47
N THR A 216 24.28 16.64 16.59
CA THR A 216 25.55 17.21 17.03
C THR A 216 25.48 17.50 18.52
N ALA A 217 26.21 16.73 19.33
CA ALA A 217 26.27 16.94 20.77
C ALA A 217 26.97 18.27 21.09
N VAL A 218 26.30 19.12 21.87
CA VAL A 218 26.80 20.44 22.28
C VAL A 218 27.63 20.35 23.56
N MET A 219 27.31 19.41 24.43
CA MET A 219 27.97 19.23 25.72
C MET A 219 27.99 17.76 26.15
N ALA A 220 29.05 17.38 26.86
CA ALA A 220 29.11 16.13 27.63
C ALA A 220 28.76 16.41 29.11
N VAL A 221 27.79 15.68 29.67
CA VAL A 221 27.38 15.80 31.07
C VAL A 221 27.93 14.61 31.87
N ASP A 222 28.88 14.90 32.76
CA ASP A 222 29.52 13.92 33.62
C ASP A 222 28.64 13.52 34.83
N ILE A 223 28.88 12.34 35.40
CA ILE A 223 28.20 11.84 36.60
C ILE A 223 28.25 12.79 37.80
N ARG A 224 29.34 13.55 37.97
CA ARG A 224 29.54 14.46 39.11
C ARG A 224 28.53 15.61 39.15
N HIS A 225 27.94 15.95 38.00
CA HIS A 225 27.03 17.09 37.84
C HIS A 225 25.57 16.66 37.87
N ARG A 226 25.31 15.35 38.04
CA ARG A 226 24.00 14.72 38.07
C ARG A 226 23.62 14.38 39.51
N PHE A 227 22.55 14.97 40.00
CA PHE A 227 22.03 14.69 41.34
C PHE A 227 21.14 13.45 41.36
N SER A 228 20.32 13.30 40.32
CA SER A 228 19.50 12.11 40.06
C SER A 228 19.37 11.96 38.56
N SER A 229 19.41 10.72 38.08
CA SER A 229 19.18 10.44 36.65
C SER A 229 18.48 9.10 36.48
N SER A 230 17.53 9.07 35.56
CA SER A 230 16.88 7.88 35.04
C SER A 230 17.13 7.82 33.54
N PHE A 231 17.70 6.72 33.06
CA PHE A 231 17.92 6.46 31.64
C PHE A 231 17.11 5.25 31.22
N SER A 232 16.44 5.36 30.08
CA SER A 232 15.75 4.22 29.47
C SER A 232 16.75 3.23 28.87
N ASP A 233 16.35 1.96 28.78
CA ASP A 233 17.15 0.86 28.20
C ASP A 233 17.03 0.76 26.67
N PHE A 234 16.24 1.65 26.06
CA PHE A 234 15.97 1.66 24.63
C PHE A 234 16.31 3.01 23.99
N VAL A 235 16.53 2.97 22.69
CA VAL A 235 16.76 4.14 21.84
C VAL A 235 15.49 4.40 21.03
N THR A 236 15.04 5.66 21.04
CA THR A 236 13.94 6.12 20.19
C THR A 236 14.52 6.47 18.83
N ARG A 237 14.07 5.74 17.80
CA ARG A 237 14.41 6.00 16.40
C ARG A 237 13.19 5.84 15.52
N TYR A 238 13.13 6.60 14.44
CA TYR A 238 12.03 6.60 13.50
C TYR A 238 12.52 6.18 12.11
N THR A 239 11.82 5.26 11.47
CA THR A 239 12.15 4.75 10.12
C THR A 239 11.05 5.01 9.11
N ALA A 240 9.89 5.48 9.57
CA ALA A 240 8.72 5.69 8.73
C ALA A 240 7.92 6.92 9.13
N VAL A 241 7.18 7.46 8.17
CA VAL A 241 6.25 8.58 8.30
C VAL A 241 4.91 8.17 7.68
N SER A 242 3.81 8.40 8.39
CA SER A 242 2.46 8.27 7.87
C SER A 242 1.79 9.63 7.75
N SER A 243 1.17 9.90 6.60
CA SER A 243 0.41 11.13 6.34
C SER A 243 -0.94 10.81 5.72
N THR A 244 -2.01 11.40 6.21
CA THR A 244 -3.36 11.19 5.67
C THR A 244 -3.67 12.23 4.60
N ASN A 245 -4.05 11.75 3.41
CA ASN A 245 -4.56 12.59 2.34
C ASN A 245 -6.06 12.84 2.55
N LYS A 246 -6.50 14.09 2.67
CA LYS A 246 -7.93 14.44 2.81
C LYS A 246 -8.69 14.25 1.49
N ARG A 247 -8.03 14.33 0.33
CA ARG A 247 -8.68 14.17 -0.99
C ARG A 247 -8.98 12.72 -1.34
N THR A 248 -8.06 11.82 -1.00
CA THR A 248 -8.23 10.38 -1.26
C THR A 248 -8.64 9.61 -0.02
N GLU A 249 -8.66 10.26 1.15
CA GLU A 249 -8.94 9.69 2.48
C GLU A 249 -8.05 8.48 2.83
N LYS A 250 -6.90 8.35 2.15
CA LYS A 250 -5.93 7.27 2.38
C LYS A 250 -4.77 7.75 3.24
N ALA A 251 -4.39 6.93 4.21
CA ALA A 251 -3.15 7.09 4.95
C ALA A 251 -1.99 6.56 4.09
N GLU A 252 -1.12 7.46 3.64
CA GLU A 252 0.07 7.10 2.89
C GLU A 252 1.22 6.81 3.85
N TYR A 253 1.93 5.71 3.58
CA TYR A 253 3.03 5.22 4.39
C TYR A 253 4.35 5.31 3.62
N TYR A 254 5.30 6.04 4.17
CA TYR A 254 6.63 6.22 3.60
C TYR A 254 7.67 5.73 4.60
N ALA A 255 8.50 4.75 4.22
CA ALA A 255 9.49 4.15 5.10
C ALA A 255 10.85 3.99 4.44
N LYS A 256 11.92 4.07 5.24
CA LYS A 256 13.28 3.69 4.84
C LYS A 256 13.49 2.19 5.04
N SER A 257 14.38 1.63 4.22
CA SER A 257 14.82 0.24 4.35
C SER A 257 16.15 0.17 5.10
N PRO A 258 16.29 -0.61 6.19
CA PRO A 258 15.27 -1.45 6.83
C PRO A 258 14.27 -0.64 7.67
N ASP A 259 13.00 -1.06 7.66
CA ASP A 259 11.92 -0.45 8.46
C ASP A 259 11.78 -1.15 9.82
N ASP A 260 12.62 -0.75 10.77
CA ASP A 260 12.78 -1.40 12.07
C ASP A 260 12.68 -0.43 13.27
N GLY A 261 12.20 0.79 13.02
CA GLY A 261 11.96 1.85 13.99
C GLY A 261 10.48 2.20 14.17
N LEU A 262 10.23 3.37 14.73
CA LEU A 262 8.89 3.92 14.92
C LEU A 262 8.37 4.58 13.64
N THR A 263 7.04 4.67 13.54
CA THR A 263 6.35 5.44 12.49
C THR A 263 5.88 6.77 13.10
N MET A 264 6.35 7.90 12.57
CA MET A 264 5.84 9.22 12.92
C MET A 264 4.50 9.44 12.22
N ASN A 265 3.44 9.78 12.96
CA ASN A 265 2.16 10.10 12.36
C ASN A 265 1.98 11.61 12.24
N LEU A 266 1.91 12.11 10.99
CA LEU A 266 1.67 13.52 10.72
C LEU A 266 0.18 13.89 10.75
N GLY A 267 -0.72 12.89 10.73
CA GLY A 267 -2.16 13.11 10.67
C GLY A 267 -2.60 13.77 9.36
N VAL A 268 -3.68 14.56 9.44
CA VAL A 268 -4.19 15.37 8.32
C VAL A 268 -3.57 16.77 8.45
N ASN A 269 -2.51 17.04 7.69
CA ASN A 269 -1.91 18.37 7.63
C ASN A 269 -2.48 19.11 6.40
N PRO A 270 -3.17 20.27 6.56
CA PRO A 270 -3.72 21.05 5.45
C PRO A 270 -2.70 21.50 4.40
N LEU A 271 -1.45 21.78 4.80
CA LEU A 271 -0.38 22.24 3.91
C LEU A 271 0.16 21.12 3.01
N LEU A 272 -0.01 19.85 3.42
CA LEU A 272 0.39 18.68 2.64
C LEU A 272 -0.68 18.23 1.65
N GLN A 273 -1.86 18.87 1.61
CA GLN A 273 -2.97 18.46 0.74
C GLN A 273 -2.89 19.07 -0.66
N PHE A 274 -2.16 20.18 -0.80
CA PHE A 274 -2.04 20.91 -2.05
C PHE A 274 -0.85 20.40 -2.88
N GLY A 275 -1.06 20.19 -4.18
CA GLY A 275 -0.02 19.81 -5.13
C GLY A 275 -0.25 18.46 -5.80
N LEU A 276 0.71 18.07 -6.64
CA LEU A 276 0.75 16.76 -7.29
C LEU A 276 1.24 15.69 -6.29
N GLU A 277 0.89 14.43 -6.53
CA GLU A 277 1.33 13.29 -5.70
C GLU A 277 2.87 13.24 -5.58
N GLU A 278 3.59 13.54 -6.67
CA GLU A 278 5.05 13.60 -6.67
C GLU A 278 5.62 14.70 -5.75
N THR A 279 5.03 15.90 -5.77
CA THR A 279 5.44 17.02 -4.90
C THR A 279 5.19 16.65 -3.44
N ARG A 280 4.04 16.06 -3.14
CA ARG A 280 3.72 15.62 -1.78
C ARG A 280 4.67 14.53 -1.30
N LYS A 281 4.96 13.54 -2.14
CA LYS A 281 5.94 12.50 -1.86
C LYS A 281 7.33 13.09 -1.60
N ARG A 282 7.75 14.12 -2.35
CA ARG A 282 9.02 14.84 -2.10
C ARG A 282 9.04 15.49 -0.73
N ILE A 283 7.98 16.22 -0.38
CA ILE A 283 7.84 16.91 0.92
C ILE A 283 7.89 15.91 2.08
N ILE A 284 7.14 14.80 1.98
CA ILE A 284 7.11 13.77 3.04
C ILE A 284 8.46 13.04 3.16
N ASN A 285 9.15 12.76 2.05
CA ASN A 285 10.48 12.16 2.12
C ASN A 285 11.50 13.11 2.77
N ALA A 286 11.43 14.41 2.52
CA ALA A 286 12.28 15.39 3.21
C ALA A 286 12.02 15.40 4.73
N ILE A 287 10.75 15.29 5.16
CA ILE A 287 10.40 15.15 6.59
C ILE A 287 10.94 13.83 7.15
N LEU A 288 10.81 12.72 6.41
CA LEU A 288 11.35 11.41 6.79
C LEU A 288 12.88 11.46 6.95
N ASP A 289 13.60 12.18 6.10
CA ASP A 289 15.05 12.34 6.20
C ASP A 289 15.47 13.05 7.49
N VAL A 290 14.75 14.10 7.89
CA VAL A 290 14.98 14.81 9.15
C VAL A 290 14.71 13.90 10.34
N ILE A 291 13.56 13.23 10.35
CA ILE A 291 13.14 12.35 11.45
C ILE A 291 14.09 11.15 11.61
N THR A 292 14.70 10.66 10.53
CA THR A 292 15.68 9.55 10.60
C THR A 292 16.92 9.93 11.41
N SER A 293 17.25 11.22 11.50
CA SER A 293 18.40 11.69 12.29
C SER A 293 18.17 11.60 13.81
N VAL A 294 16.93 11.39 14.23
CA VAL A 294 16.53 11.25 15.63
C VAL A 294 16.90 9.86 16.14
N GLU A 295 18.02 9.77 16.84
CA GLU A 295 18.46 8.58 17.59
C GLU A 295 18.74 8.97 19.04
N TYR A 296 17.70 9.09 19.86
CA TYR A 296 17.82 9.59 21.23
C TYR A 296 17.50 8.54 22.29
N VAL A 297 18.26 8.55 23.38
CA VAL A 297 17.95 7.78 24.59
C VAL A 297 17.07 8.64 25.50
N PRO A 298 15.84 8.21 25.83
CA PRO A 298 15.01 8.94 26.77
C PRO A 298 15.66 8.98 28.16
N PHE A 299 15.62 10.15 28.79
CA PHE A 299 16.21 10.35 30.11
C PHE A 299 15.46 11.43 30.89
N ASP A 300 15.60 11.37 32.21
CA ASP A 300 15.19 12.41 33.15
C ASP A 300 16.36 12.63 34.11
N SER A 301 16.89 13.85 34.18
CA SER A 301 18.04 14.16 35.02
C SER A 301 17.93 15.52 35.69
N ASP A 302 18.20 15.54 37.00
CA ASP A 302 18.44 16.77 37.76
C ASP A 302 19.93 17.05 37.77
N THR A 303 20.30 18.26 37.33
CA THR A 303 21.68 18.69 37.22
C THR A 303 21.91 19.97 38.03
N ILE A 304 23.19 20.30 38.26
CA ILE A 304 23.60 21.64 38.74
C ILE A 304 23.05 22.72 37.79
N GLY A 305 22.85 22.37 36.52
CA GLY A 305 22.18 23.19 35.53
C GLY A 305 23.11 24.13 34.81
N ASN A 306 22.99 24.17 33.49
CA ASN A 306 23.63 25.14 32.64
C ASN A 306 22.55 26.05 32.03
N PRO A 307 22.46 27.33 32.46
CA PRO A 307 21.48 28.29 31.95
C PRO A 307 21.59 28.57 30.43
N ALA A 308 22.72 28.22 29.80
CA ALA A 308 22.92 28.36 28.35
C ALA A 308 22.24 27.27 27.51
N LEU A 309 21.81 26.15 28.12
CA LEU A 309 21.11 25.08 27.42
C LEU A 309 19.71 25.51 27.01
N ASP A 310 19.31 25.13 25.79
CA ASP A 310 17.97 25.37 25.24
C ASP A 310 17.33 24.08 24.72
N LEU A 311 16.05 24.16 24.39
CA LEU A 311 15.30 23.07 23.78
C LEU A 311 15.94 22.66 22.44
N GLY A 312 16.02 21.35 22.21
CA GLY A 312 16.65 20.77 21.02
C GLY A 312 18.16 20.57 21.12
N ASP A 313 18.83 21.08 22.16
CA ASP A 313 20.25 20.84 22.37
C ASP A 313 20.52 19.36 22.64
N VAL A 314 21.50 18.79 21.93
CA VAL A 314 21.88 17.39 22.08
C VAL A 314 22.98 17.27 23.11
N LEU A 315 22.76 16.42 24.11
CA LEU A 315 23.69 16.10 25.18
C LEU A 315 24.26 14.70 24.99
N ARG A 316 25.53 14.54 25.35
CA ARG A 316 26.16 13.23 25.55
C ARG A 316 26.32 13.01 27.05
N PHE A 317 25.96 11.84 27.56
CA PHE A 317 26.14 11.52 28.98
C PHE A 317 27.34 10.60 29.16
N THR A 318 28.21 10.90 30.12
CA THR A 318 29.42 10.09 30.39
C THR A 318 29.43 9.55 31.83
N GLY A 319 29.85 8.30 31.99
CA GLY A 319 29.95 7.60 33.27
C GLY A 319 28.64 7.03 33.84
N GLY A 320 28.77 6.00 34.69
CA GLY A 320 27.65 5.36 35.39
C GLY A 320 26.80 4.45 34.50
N HIS A 321 25.47 4.55 34.61
CA HIS A 321 24.49 3.79 33.82
C HIS A 321 24.25 4.36 32.40
N ALA A 322 24.96 5.43 32.02
CA ALA A 322 24.83 6.04 30.69
C ALA A 322 25.85 5.46 29.71
N ASP A 323 25.41 5.17 28.50
CA ASP A 323 26.28 4.72 27.41
C ASP A 323 26.97 5.92 26.76
N GLU A 324 28.29 5.98 26.84
CA GLU A 324 29.13 7.09 26.33
C GLU A 324 29.01 7.30 24.82
N THR A 325 28.46 6.32 24.10
CA THR A 325 28.24 6.37 22.65
C THR A 325 26.89 6.98 22.26
N LYS A 326 25.95 7.11 23.21
CA LYS A 326 24.56 7.52 22.93
C LYS A 326 24.34 9.01 23.20
N GLN A 327 23.38 9.56 22.48
CA GLN A 327 23.02 10.97 22.50
C GLN A 327 21.55 11.12 22.91
N SER A 328 21.21 12.30 23.45
CA SER A 328 19.83 12.64 23.78
C SER A 328 19.59 14.14 23.62
N ALA A 329 18.49 14.52 22.96
CA ALA A 329 18.08 15.91 22.85
C ALA A 329 17.23 16.36 24.05
N ILE A 330 17.37 17.62 24.46
CA ILE A 330 16.53 18.22 25.50
C ILE A 330 15.16 18.54 24.92
N THR A 331 14.12 17.82 25.35
CA THR A 331 12.73 18.04 24.94
C THR A 331 11.93 18.86 25.95
N SER A 332 12.38 18.87 27.22
CA SER A 332 11.85 19.74 28.26
C SER A 332 12.97 20.15 29.22
N ILE A 333 12.92 21.41 29.64
CA ILE A 333 13.88 22.00 30.57
C ILE A 333 13.12 22.81 31.62
N TYR A 334 13.34 22.47 32.88
CA TYR A 334 12.81 23.16 34.03
C TYR A 334 13.97 23.76 34.82
N THR A 335 14.05 25.08 34.85
CA THR A 335 15.10 25.81 35.56
C THR A 335 14.49 26.47 36.79
N LYS A 336 14.86 26.01 37.99
CA LYS A 336 14.48 26.67 39.23
C LYS A 336 15.39 27.86 39.48
N ILE A 337 14.83 29.04 39.69
CA ILE A 337 15.59 30.25 40.03
C ILE A 337 16.28 30.00 41.38
N ASN A 338 17.58 30.31 41.48
CA ASN A 338 18.40 29.99 42.65
C ASN A 338 18.38 28.50 43.06
N GLY A 339 18.14 27.60 42.10
CA GLY A 339 18.00 26.18 42.36
C GLY A 339 18.65 25.29 41.31
N LYS A 340 18.13 24.06 41.21
CA LYS A 340 18.58 23.04 40.26
C LYS A 340 17.88 23.20 38.90
N GLN A 341 18.44 22.57 37.88
CA GLN A 341 17.83 22.46 36.56
C GLN A 341 17.53 20.99 36.25
N THR A 342 16.29 20.71 35.88
CA THR A 342 15.84 19.40 35.42
C THR A 342 15.79 19.42 33.90
N VAL A 343 16.43 18.44 33.27
CA VAL A 343 16.43 18.24 31.81
C VAL A 343 15.85 16.88 31.49
N LYS A 344 14.97 16.83 30.49
CA LYS A 344 14.27 15.60 30.08
C LYS A 344 14.36 15.41 28.57
N CYS A 345 14.44 14.14 28.17
CA CYS A 345 14.27 13.67 26.80
C CYS A 345 13.18 12.60 26.79
N VAL A 346 12.10 12.86 26.05
CA VAL A 346 10.99 11.91 25.88
C VAL A 346 11.26 10.94 24.74
N GLY A 347 10.61 9.78 24.77
CA GLY A 347 10.64 8.86 23.64
C GLY A 347 9.96 7.52 23.92
N LYS A 348 9.65 6.81 22.84
CA LYS A 348 8.92 5.54 22.86
C LYS A 348 9.82 4.38 22.48
N ASN A 349 9.57 3.22 23.09
CA ASN A 349 10.31 2.00 22.80
C ASN A 349 9.86 1.40 21.46
N PRO A 350 10.74 1.30 20.44
CA PRO A 350 10.40 0.71 19.15
C PRO A 350 9.89 -0.73 19.27
N ARG A 351 10.41 -1.51 20.22
CA ARG A 351 10.04 -2.92 20.43
C ARG A 351 8.61 -3.07 20.94
N LEU A 352 8.17 -2.18 21.83
CA LEU A 352 6.81 -2.20 22.38
C LEU A 352 5.79 -1.59 21.40
N ALA A 353 6.20 -0.59 20.63
CA ALA A 353 5.36 0.00 19.60
C ALA A 353 5.13 -0.94 18.41
N ALA A 354 6.15 -1.73 18.03
CA ALA A 354 6.02 -2.80 17.02
C ALA A 354 5.16 -3.98 17.48
N ALA A 355 4.95 -4.16 18.79
CA ALA A 355 4.05 -5.17 19.34
C ALA A 355 2.57 -4.81 19.16
N LYS A 356 2.24 -3.56 18.81
CA LYS A 356 0.91 -3.22 18.28
C LYS A 356 0.85 -3.72 16.84
N SER A 357 -0.02 -4.70 16.61
CA SER A 357 -0.19 -5.39 15.33
C SER A 357 -0.32 -4.40 14.17
N LYS A 358 0.26 -4.71 13.00
CA LYS A 358 -0.04 -4.00 11.74
C LYS A 358 -1.56 -3.91 11.49
N ASN A 359 -2.34 -4.85 12.02
CA ASN A 359 -3.81 -4.77 12.00
C ASN A 359 -4.36 -3.57 12.77
N ASP A 360 -3.85 -3.20 13.96
CA ASP A 360 -4.42 -2.08 14.73
C ASP A 360 -4.18 -0.72 14.03
N LYS A 361 -3.02 -0.56 13.36
CA LYS A 361 -2.73 0.65 12.57
C LYS A 361 -3.63 0.75 11.34
N ASN A 362 -3.97 -0.38 10.72
CA ASN A 362 -4.89 -0.43 9.58
C ASN A 362 -6.37 -0.32 10.02
N ILE A 363 -6.73 -0.87 11.19
CA ILE A 363 -8.10 -0.85 11.73
C ILE A 363 -8.54 0.57 12.11
N THR A 364 -7.67 1.41 12.67
CA THR A 364 -8.02 2.83 12.92
C THR A 364 -8.21 3.62 11.63
N GLY A 365 -7.46 3.29 10.56
CA GLY A 365 -7.69 3.84 9.22
C GLY A 365 -9.00 3.35 8.59
N LEU A 366 -9.33 2.06 8.79
CA LEU A 366 -10.55 1.42 8.31
C LEU A 366 -11.81 1.88 9.06
N ILE A 367 -11.76 2.04 10.39
CA ILE A 367 -12.89 2.51 11.21
C ILE A 367 -13.32 3.93 10.80
N ASN A 368 -12.36 4.80 10.42
CA ASN A 368 -12.67 6.12 9.90
C ASN A 368 -13.22 6.09 8.46
N SER A 369 -12.93 5.04 7.68
CA SER A 369 -13.51 4.85 6.33
C SER A 369 -14.86 4.12 6.31
N ILE A 370 -15.21 3.41 7.38
CA ILE A 370 -16.48 2.65 7.52
C ILE A 370 -17.63 3.58 7.93
N GLY A 371 -17.35 4.83 8.28
CA GLY A 371 -18.35 5.81 8.71
C GLY A 371 -19.14 6.53 7.62
N GLU A 372 -18.91 6.31 6.32
CA GLU A 372 -19.55 7.13 5.28
C GLU A 372 -20.28 6.33 4.18
N THR A 373 -21.59 6.53 4.14
CA THR A 373 -22.57 6.21 3.10
C THR A 373 -22.21 6.84 1.74
N LYS A 374 -21.16 6.35 1.06
CA LYS A 374 -20.81 6.79 -0.31
C LYS A 374 -21.56 5.95 -1.35
N LEU A 375 -22.13 6.64 -2.33
CA LEU A 375 -22.80 6.06 -3.51
C LEU A 375 -21.72 5.67 -4.53
N SER A 376 -21.46 4.37 -4.66
CA SER A 376 -20.51 3.81 -5.63
C SER A 376 -21.20 3.62 -6.98
N ILE A 377 -20.53 4.01 -8.06
CA ILE A 377 -21.00 3.86 -9.45
C ILE A 377 -20.00 2.96 -10.19
N TYR A 378 -20.48 1.85 -10.76
CA TYR A 378 -19.66 0.91 -11.53
C TYR A 378 -20.12 0.86 -12.96
N THR A 379 -19.19 0.90 -13.93
CA THR A 379 -19.51 0.87 -15.36
C THR A 379 -18.90 -0.36 -16.04
N PHE A 380 -19.67 -1.01 -16.91
CA PHE A 380 -19.26 -2.11 -17.77
C PHE A 380 -19.44 -1.70 -19.25
N ALA A 381 -18.50 -2.11 -20.09
CA ALA A 381 -18.61 -2.01 -21.55
C ALA A 381 -18.10 -3.28 -22.22
N ASN A 382 -18.72 -3.70 -23.32
CA ASN A 382 -18.32 -4.92 -24.02
C ASN A 382 -17.04 -4.73 -24.86
N ALA A 383 -16.07 -5.63 -24.70
CA ALA A 383 -14.81 -5.55 -25.43
C ALA A 383 -14.86 -6.19 -26.83
N LEU A 384 -15.77 -7.15 -27.05
CA LEU A 384 -15.90 -7.91 -28.29
C LEU A 384 -17.30 -7.75 -28.89
N ALA A 385 -17.37 -7.94 -30.20
CA ALA A 385 -18.64 -8.04 -30.90
C ALA A 385 -19.34 -9.36 -30.56
N LEU A 386 -20.67 -9.33 -30.45
CA LEU A 386 -21.51 -10.45 -30.04
C LEU A 386 -22.64 -10.67 -31.06
N ASP A 387 -22.86 -11.93 -31.44
CA ASP A 387 -23.97 -12.34 -32.30
C ASP A 387 -25.05 -13.03 -31.46
N VAL A 388 -26.27 -12.51 -31.53
CA VAL A 388 -27.42 -12.93 -30.72
C VAL A 388 -28.40 -13.67 -31.63
N GLY A 389 -28.83 -14.85 -31.18
CA GLY A 389 -29.82 -15.67 -31.88
C GLY A 389 -30.94 -16.13 -30.96
N ALA A 390 -31.51 -17.31 -31.26
CA ALA A 390 -32.63 -17.88 -30.52
C ALA A 390 -32.24 -18.44 -29.14
N GLU A 391 -30.96 -18.76 -28.92
CA GLU A 391 -30.44 -19.22 -27.63
C GLU A 391 -30.20 -18.05 -26.67
N LYS A 392 -30.36 -18.27 -25.36
CA LYS A 392 -30.07 -17.26 -24.33
C LYS A 392 -28.56 -16.99 -24.32
N LEU A 393 -28.16 -15.77 -24.67
CA LEU A 393 -26.77 -15.34 -24.65
C LEU A 393 -26.56 -14.27 -23.57
N SER A 394 -25.55 -14.45 -22.72
CA SER A 394 -25.13 -13.44 -21.74
C SER A 394 -24.41 -12.29 -22.43
N ILE A 395 -24.97 -11.08 -22.33
CA ILE A 395 -24.41 -9.86 -22.95
C ILE A 395 -23.73 -8.94 -21.94
N ILE A 396 -24.11 -9.03 -20.66
CA ILE A 396 -23.56 -8.23 -19.56
C ILE A 396 -23.35 -9.18 -18.39
N ASN A 397 -22.17 -9.12 -17.79
CA ASN A 397 -21.85 -9.82 -16.56
C ASN A 397 -21.04 -8.87 -15.67
N MET A 398 -21.58 -8.57 -14.49
CA MET A 398 -20.97 -7.66 -13.53
C MET A 398 -20.87 -8.35 -12.16
N GLU A 399 -19.67 -8.38 -11.60
CA GLU A 399 -19.40 -8.88 -10.25
C GLU A 399 -19.19 -7.69 -9.32
N PHE A 400 -19.89 -7.65 -8.18
CA PHE A 400 -19.76 -6.58 -7.19
C PHE A 400 -19.95 -7.13 -5.77
N ALA A 401 -19.25 -6.56 -4.80
CA ALA A 401 -19.37 -6.88 -3.38
C ALA A 401 -20.13 -5.78 -2.64
N SER A 402 -20.90 -6.17 -1.65
CA SER A 402 -21.62 -5.29 -0.72
C SER A 402 -20.90 -5.29 0.63
N GLY A 403 -20.57 -4.11 1.16
CA GLY A 403 -20.01 -3.96 2.52
C GLY A 403 -21.07 -4.05 3.61
N ASP A 404 -22.25 -3.47 3.37
CA ASP A 404 -23.40 -3.42 4.27
C ASP A 404 -24.67 -3.95 3.57
N GLU A 405 -25.76 -4.17 4.32
CA GLU A 405 -27.08 -4.48 3.74
C GLU A 405 -27.62 -3.25 3.02
N THR A 406 -27.53 -3.24 1.69
CA THR A 406 -27.90 -2.07 0.88
C THR A 406 -28.66 -2.46 -0.39
N ASN A 407 -29.25 -1.46 -1.04
CA ASN A 407 -29.91 -1.62 -2.34
C ASN A 407 -29.03 -1.00 -3.44
N ALA A 408 -29.12 -1.55 -4.64
CA ALA A 408 -28.42 -1.06 -5.82
C ALA A 408 -29.38 -0.92 -7.01
N GLU A 409 -29.02 -0.06 -7.96
CA GLU A 409 -29.77 0.17 -9.19
C GLU A 409 -28.91 -0.19 -10.39
N PHE A 410 -29.43 -1.02 -11.28
CA PHE A 410 -28.80 -1.37 -12.55
C PHE A 410 -29.43 -0.57 -13.69
N HIS A 411 -28.57 0.03 -14.51
CA HIS A 411 -28.93 0.74 -15.73
C HIS A 411 -28.06 0.22 -16.88
N ALA A 412 -28.62 -0.12 -18.03
CA ALA A 412 -27.82 -0.46 -19.20
C ALA A 412 -28.42 0.02 -20.51
N GLN A 413 -27.55 0.28 -21.47
CA GLN A 413 -27.88 0.62 -22.85
C GLN A 413 -27.07 -0.26 -23.78
N ALA A 414 -27.73 -0.92 -24.73
CA ALA A 414 -27.08 -1.73 -25.75
C ALA A 414 -27.58 -1.32 -27.14
N ILE A 415 -26.68 -1.09 -28.09
CA ILE A 415 -27.01 -0.81 -29.49
C ILE A 415 -26.86 -2.10 -30.28
N LEU A 416 -27.95 -2.55 -30.92
CA LEU A 416 -27.99 -3.79 -31.70
C LEU A 416 -28.39 -3.49 -33.15
N GLN A 417 -27.70 -4.12 -34.09
CA GLN A 417 -28.13 -4.21 -35.49
C GLN A 417 -28.96 -5.50 -35.65
N VAL A 418 -30.22 -5.37 -36.02
CA VAL A 418 -31.17 -6.47 -36.11
C VAL A 418 -31.46 -6.81 -37.55
N GLU A 419 -31.48 -8.09 -37.88
CA GLU A 419 -31.91 -8.65 -39.15
C GLU A 419 -33.08 -9.60 -38.89
N SER A 420 -34.28 -9.21 -39.30
CA SER A 420 -35.49 -10.04 -39.21
C SER A 420 -35.62 -10.97 -40.41
N ASN A 421 -36.19 -12.15 -40.20
CA ASN A 421 -36.55 -13.02 -41.32
C ASN A 421 -37.78 -12.46 -42.06
N PRO A 422 -37.83 -12.52 -43.40
CA PRO A 422 -38.96 -12.00 -44.17
C PRO A 422 -40.24 -12.81 -43.95
N ASP A 423 -41.38 -12.12 -43.81
CA ASP A 423 -42.73 -12.70 -43.77
C ASP A 423 -43.36 -12.58 -45.17
N THR A 424 -43.57 -13.73 -45.85
CA THR A 424 -44.23 -13.75 -47.16
C THR A 424 -45.75 -13.66 -47.00
N ARG A 425 -46.37 -12.57 -47.48
CA ARG A 425 -47.83 -12.43 -47.53
C ARG A 425 -48.39 -12.80 -48.89
N THR A 426 -49.48 -13.56 -48.92
CA THR A 426 -50.19 -13.93 -50.16
C THR A 426 -51.57 -13.29 -50.19
N LEU A 427 -51.85 -12.50 -51.24
CA LEU A 427 -53.17 -11.93 -51.53
C LEU A 427 -53.66 -12.46 -52.88
N THR A 428 -54.93 -12.83 -52.98
CA THR A 428 -55.53 -13.20 -54.27
C THR A 428 -56.29 -12.00 -54.82
N ALA A 429 -55.81 -11.44 -55.93
CA ALA A 429 -56.52 -10.38 -56.64
C ALA A 429 -57.46 -11.01 -57.68
N GLU A 430 -58.76 -10.72 -57.58
CA GLU A 430 -59.76 -11.21 -58.53
C GLU A 430 -60.17 -10.10 -59.49
N THR A 431 -60.12 -10.40 -60.79
CA THR A 431 -60.68 -9.53 -61.83
C THR A 431 -61.68 -10.31 -62.66
N THR A 432 -62.79 -9.69 -63.01
CA THR A 432 -63.83 -10.30 -63.84
C THR A 432 -63.65 -9.79 -65.27
N ILE A 433 -63.36 -10.68 -66.21
CA ILE A 433 -63.35 -10.36 -67.63
C ILE A 433 -64.69 -10.74 -68.23
N ASP A 434 -65.37 -9.77 -68.86
CA ASP A 434 -66.56 -10.00 -69.67
C ASP A 434 -66.13 -10.53 -71.05
N LEU A 435 -66.46 -11.78 -71.38
CA LEU A 435 -66.19 -12.37 -72.69
C LEU A 435 -67.36 -12.19 -73.68
N GLY A 436 -68.29 -11.30 -73.37
CA GLY A 436 -69.47 -11.02 -74.19
C GLY A 436 -70.64 -11.97 -73.92
N THR A 437 -71.68 -11.89 -74.75
CA THR A 437 -72.87 -12.75 -74.65
C THR A 437 -72.83 -13.84 -75.71
N THR A 438 -73.15 -15.07 -75.30
CA THR A 438 -73.39 -16.19 -76.22
C THR A 438 -74.84 -16.61 -76.12
N THR A 439 -75.44 -17.01 -77.25
CA THR A 439 -76.83 -17.45 -77.31
C THR A 439 -76.86 -18.97 -77.34
N ASP A 440 -77.54 -19.59 -76.37
CA ASP A 440 -77.75 -21.04 -76.39
C ASP A 440 -78.85 -21.43 -77.40
N ASP A 441 -78.92 -22.72 -77.76
CA ASP A 441 -79.81 -23.27 -78.80
C ASP A 441 -81.32 -23.05 -78.58
N ASN A 442 -81.73 -22.49 -77.42
CA ASN A 442 -83.10 -22.05 -77.13
C ASN A 442 -83.30 -20.51 -77.22
N GLY A 443 -82.36 -19.76 -77.80
CA GLY A 443 -82.53 -18.34 -78.15
C GLY A 443 -82.46 -17.35 -76.98
N THR A 444 -81.85 -17.72 -75.85
CA THR A 444 -81.67 -16.83 -74.70
C THR A 444 -80.20 -16.39 -74.61
N THR A 445 -79.95 -15.09 -74.45
CA THR A 445 -78.60 -14.50 -74.29
C THR A 445 -78.07 -14.76 -72.88
N VAL A 446 -76.91 -15.41 -72.77
CA VAL A 446 -76.21 -15.66 -71.50
C VAL A 446 -74.93 -14.83 -71.45
N GLU A 447 -74.72 -14.06 -70.39
CA GLU A 447 -73.47 -13.30 -70.15
C GLU A 447 -72.34 -14.25 -69.74
N ASN A 448 -71.26 -14.28 -70.51
CA ASN A 448 -70.10 -15.13 -70.25
C ASN A 448 -69.03 -14.33 -69.48
N LYS A 449 -69.12 -14.32 -68.15
CA LYS A 449 -68.12 -13.71 -67.26
C LYS A 449 -67.14 -14.76 -66.75
N LYS A 450 -65.84 -14.52 -66.93
CA LYS A 450 -64.77 -15.39 -66.38
C LYS A 450 -63.98 -14.63 -65.33
N VAL A 451 -64.03 -15.14 -64.09
CA VAL A 451 -63.21 -14.63 -62.99
C VAL A 451 -61.80 -15.18 -63.15
N ILE A 452 -60.82 -14.29 -63.22
CA ILE A 452 -59.40 -14.63 -63.24
C ILE A 452 -58.80 -14.19 -61.90
N SER A 453 -58.26 -15.14 -61.16
CA SER A 453 -57.53 -14.89 -59.91
C SER A 453 -56.02 -14.86 -60.18
N PHE A 454 -55.36 -13.80 -59.72
CA PHE A 454 -53.91 -13.69 -59.74
C PHE A 454 -53.39 -13.80 -58.29
N PRO A 455 -52.56 -14.80 -57.96
CA PRO A 455 -51.88 -14.82 -56.67
C PRO A 455 -50.76 -13.78 -56.69
N LEU A 456 -50.86 -12.79 -55.78
CA LEU A 456 -49.79 -11.85 -55.46
C LEU A 456 -49.10 -12.29 -54.18
N SER A 457 -47.79 -12.53 -54.25
CA SER A 457 -46.94 -12.72 -53.09
C SER A 457 -45.87 -11.65 -53.05
N TRP A 458 -45.71 -10.97 -51.92
CA TRP A 458 -44.57 -10.07 -51.67
C TRP A 458 -44.01 -10.33 -50.28
N ASP A 459 -42.71 -10.08 -50.13
CA ASP A 459 -42.00 -10.25 -48.87
C ASP A 459 -42.04 -8.93 -48.08
N GLU A 460 -42.59 -8.98 -46.86
CA GLU A 460 -42.49 -7.90 -45.89
C GLU A 460 -41.37 -8.21 -44.90
N ASP A 461 -40.69 -7.19 -44.38
CA ASP A 461 -39.72 -7.35 -43.31
C ASP A 461 -40.44 -7.89 -42.06
N GLY A 462 -40.02 -9.06 -41.58
CA GLY A 462 -40.66 -9.69 -40.43
C GLY A 462 -40.36 -8.96 -39.12
N LYS A 463 -41.05 -9.38 -38.06
CA LYS A 463 -40.82 -8.85 -36.71
C LYS A 463 -39.96 -9.82 -35.92
N THR A 464 -38.84 -9.32 -35.40
CA THR A 464 -37.99 -10.03 -34.44
C THR A 464 -38.46 -9.73 -33.03
N GLU A 465 -38.73 -10.75 -32.23
CA GLU A 465 -39.07 -10.59 -30.81
C GLU A 465 -37.81 -10.76 -29.94
N LEU A 466 -37.42 -9.70 -29.23
CA LEU A 466 -36.37 -9.74 -28.22
C LEU A 466 -36.98 -10.05 -26.85
N SER A 467 -36.37 -10.96 -26.10
CA SER A 467 -36.66 -11.19 -24.67
C SER A 467 -35.40 -11.03 -23.84
N VAL A 468 -35.52 -10.33 -22.71
CA VAL A 468 -34.42 -10.07 -21.76
C VAL A 468 -34.66 -10.83 -20.46
N PHE A 469 -33.60 -11.42 -19.91
CA PHE A 469 -33.59 -12.20 -18.68
C PHE A 469 -32.51 -11.66 -17.74
N TYR A 470 -32.85 -11.47 -16.47
CA TYR A 470 -31.91 -11.03 -15.42
C TYR A 470 -31.57 -12.22 -14.52
N VAL A 471 -30.29 -12.37 -14.16
CA VAL A 471 -29.80 -13.40 -13.26
C VAL A 471 -28.97 -12.74 -12.16
N LEU A 472 -29.34 -12.97 -10.90
CA LEU A 472 -28.62 -12.50 -9.71
C LEU A 472 -28.10 -13.73 -8.95
N ASP A 473 -26.80 -13.77 -8.66
CA ASP A 473 -26.13 -14.86 -7.94
C ASP A 473 -26.45 -16.26 -8.48
N GLY A 474 -26.51 -16.38 -9.81
CA GLY A 474 -26.85 -17.62 -10.52
C GLY A 474 -28.33 -18.00 -10.50
N HIS A 475 -29.21 -17.18 -9.91
CA HIS A 475 -30.66 -17.39 -9.89
C HIS A 475 -31.35 -16.45 -10.89
N GLU A 476 -32.14 -17.02 -11.81
CA GLU A 476 -32.92 -16.24 -12.78
C GLU A 476 -34.13 -15.58 -12.11
N VAL A 477 -34.33 -14.29 -12.37
CA VAL A 477 -35.46 -13.52 -11.87
C VAL A 477 -36.69 -13.85 -12.71
N GLU A 478 -37.55 -14.75 -12.23
CA GLU A 478 -38.72 -15.24 -12.99
C GLU A 478 -39.85 -14.20 -13.15
N GLU A 479 -39.88 -13.17 -12.30
CA GLU A 479 -41.02 -12.23 -12.23
C GLU A 479 -41.00 -11.17 -13.32
N PHE A 480 -39.85 -10.87 -13.94
CA PHE A 480 -39.71 -9.74 -14.86
C PHE A 480 -38.83 -10.06 -16.09
N HIS A 481 -39.47 -10.11 -17.25
CA HIS A 481 -38.83 -10.33 -18.55
C HIS A 481 -39.32 -9.28 -19.57
N PRO A 482 -38.58 -8.18 -19.77
CA PRO A 482 -38.86 -7.22 -20.83
C PRO A 482 -38.89 -7.90 -22.20
N LYS A 483 -39.90 -7.56 -23.00
CA LYS A 483 -40.06 -8.05 -24.37
C LYS A 483 -40.33 -6.90 -25.33
N GLU A 484 -39.56 -6.85 -26.41
CA GLU A 484 -39.73 -5.86 -27.47
C GLU A 484 -39.84 -6.54 -28.84
N SER A 485 -40.52 -5.88 -29.79
CA SER A 485 -40.63 -6.35 -31.17
C SER A 485 -39.98 -5.34 -32.10
N TRP A 486 -38.96 -5.76 -32.85
CA TRP A 486 -38.16 -4.91 -33.72
C TRP A 486 -38.26 -5.33 -35.19
N LEU A 487 -38.09 -4.36 -36.08
CA LEU A 487 -37.89 -4.55 -37.52
C LEU A 487 -36.39 -4.58 -37.83
N SER A 488 -36.01 -4.91 -39.06
CA SER A 488 -34.60 -4.88 -39.47
C SER A 488 -34.03 -3.45 -39.39
N GLY A 489 -32.89 -3.27 -38.72
CA GLY A 489 -32.28 -1.96 -38.50
C GLY A 489 -31.47 -1.84 -37.20
N LYS A 490 -30.98 -0.62 -36.90
CA LYS A 490 -30.29 -0.31 -35.64
C LYS A 490 -31.30 0.07 -34.56
N HIS A 491 -31.24 -0.61 -33.42
CA HIS A 491 -32.10 -0.36 -32.27
C HIS A 491 -31.27 -0.12 -31.01
N LEU A 492 -31.82 0.67 -30.09
CA LEU A 492 -31.24 0.94 -28.78
C LEU A 492 -32.09 0.24 -27.72
N LEU A 493 -31.52 -0.76 -27.06
CA LEU A 493 -32.11 -1.43 -25.91
C LEU A 493 -31.76 -0.65 -24.64
N THR A 494 -32.76 -0.25 -23.86
CA THR A 494 -32.56 0.38 -22.55
C THR A 494 -33.08 -0.55 -21.46
N LEU A 495 -32.24 -0.86 -20.48
CA LEU A 495 -32.51 -1.78 -19.40
C LEU A 495 -32.40 -1.07 -18.06
N TYR A 496 -33.34 -1.36 -17.16
CA TYR A 496 -33.34 -0.88 -15.79
C TYR A 496 -33.81 -2.01 -14.87
N TYR A 497 -33.09 -2.24 -13.78
CA TYR A 497 -33.47 -3.22 -12.77
C TYR A 497 -33.03 -2.78 -11.36
N PRO A 498 -33.95 -2.62 -10.39
CA PRO A 498 -33.60 -2.37 -9.00
C PRO A 498 -33.21 -3.68 -8.30
N ILE A 499 -32.00 -3.73 -7.72
CA ILE A 499 -31.48 -4.85 -6.94
C ILE A 499 -31.71 -4.54 -5.46
N MET A 500 -32.58 -5.32 -4.82
CA MET A 500 -33.01 -5.11 -3.44
C MET A 500 -32.39 -6.17 -2.51
N GLU A 501 -32.19 -5.82 -1.24
CA GLU A 501 -31.79 -6.74 -0.17
C GLU A 501 -30.44 -7.46 -0.43
N LEU A 502 -29.40 -6.73 -0.81
CA LEU A 502 -28.06 -7.31 -0.93
C LEU A 502 -27.52 -7.68 0.46
N THR A 503 -27.01 -8.90 0.59
CA THR A 503 -26.43 -9.39 1.85
C THR A 503 -25.06 -8.77 2.09
N ALA A 504 -24.80 -8.28 3.29
CA ALA A 504 -23.51 -7.66 3.63
C ALA A 504 -22.33 -8.65 3.55
N ASN A 505 -21.15 -8.13 3.19
CA ASN A 505 -19.87 -8.84 3.11
C ASN A 505 -19.86 -10.05 2.16
N GLN A 506 -20.68 -10.02 1.11
CA GLN A 506 -20.74 -11.07 0.10
C GLN A 506 -20.45 -10.51 -1.30
N LEU A 507 -19.88 -11.35 -2.16
CA LEU A 507 -19.69 -11.06 -3.57
C LEU A 507 -20.93 -11.53 -4.33
N HIS A 508 -21.52 -10.60 -5.06
CA HIS A 508 -22.70 -10.78 -5.89
C HIS A 508 -22.34 -10.74 -7.37
N THR A 509 -23.08 -11.51 -8.18
CA THR A 509 -22.91 -11.56 -9.64
C THR A 509 -24.23 -11.22 -10.30
N PHE A 510 -24.24 -10.22 -11.19
CA PHE A 510 -25.42 -9.82 -11.94
C PHE A 510 -25.18 -10.00 -13.44
N GLU A 511 -25.99 -10.85 -14.05
CA GLU A 511 -25.91 -11.19 -15.47
C GLU A 511 -27.20 -10.82 -16.20
N VAL A 512 -27.05 -10.37 -17.45
CA VAL A 512 -28.18 -10.09 -18.35
C VAL A 512 -28.05 -10.98 -19.57
N LEU A 513 -29.07 -11.81 -19.79
CA LEU A 513 -29.18 -12.64 -20.98
C LEU A 513 -30.25 -12.10 -21.92
N ILE A 514 -30.02 -12.24 -23.21
CA ILE A 514 -31.01 -11.92 -24.24
C ILE A 514 -31.22 -13.09 -25.19
N SER A 515 -32.43 -13.18 -25.74
CA SER A 515 -32.76 -14.13 -26.81
C SER A 515 -33.64 -13.44 -27.85
N MET A 516 -33.42 -13.76 -29.13
CA MET A 516 -34.14 -13.19 -30.25
C MET A 516 -34.87 -14.29 -31.04
N LYS A 517 -36.18 -14.14 -31.25
CA LYS A 517 -36.98 -15.04 -32.07
C LYS A 517 -37.31 -14.37 -33.40
N ASN A 518 -37.26 -15.16 -34.48
CA ASN A 518 -37.56 -14.72 -35.84
C ASN A 518 -36.59 -13.68 -36.45
N GLY A 519 -35.35 -13.66 -35.98
CA GLY A 519 -34.27 -12.84 -36.51
C GLY A 519 -32.96 -13.04 -35.73
N ALA A 520 -31.92 -12.33 -36.13
CA ALA A 520 -30.61 -12.30 -35.48
C ALA A 520 -30.21 -10.85 -35.14
N GLY A 521 -29.40 -10.69 -34.11
CA GLY A 521 -28.87 -9.38 -33.69
C GLY A 521 -27.35 -9.39 -33.63
N HIS A 522 -26.71 -8.33 -34.10
CA HIS A 522 -25.28 -8.11 -34.00
C HIS A 522 -24.98 -6.91 -33.11
N ILE A 523 -24.09 -7.07 -32.13
CA ILE A 523 -23.62 -6.02 -31.23
C ILE A 523 -22.13 -5.81 -31.51
N GLU A 524 -21.72 -4.61 -31.92
CA GLU A 524 -20.29 -4.31 -32.09
C GLU A 524 -19.58 -4.11 -30.72
N ALA A 525 -18.25 -4.14 -30.71
CA ALA A 525 -17.48 -3.79 -29.52
C ALA A 525 -17.78 -2.35 -29.07
N GLN A 526 -17.82 -2.12 -27.75
CA GLN A 526 -18.15 -0.84 -27.09
C GLN A 526 -19.58 -0.30 -27.31
N ASN A 527 -20.48 -1.10 -27.90
CA ASN A 527 -21.88 -0.72 -28.09
C ASN A 527 -22.80 -1.13 -26.93
N ILE A 528 -22.25 -1.68 -25.85
CA ILE A 528 -22.94 -1.90 -24.58
C ILE A 528 -22.29 -1.00 -23.52
N MET A 529 -23.12 -0.27 -22.78
CA MET A 529 -22.72 0.45 -21.58
C MET A 529 -23.70 0.12 -20.46
N ALA A 530 -23.22 -0.47 -19.39
CA ALA A 530 -24.01 -0.82 -18.22
C ALA A 530 -23.43 -0.20 -16.96
N THR A 531 -24.27 0.12 -15.99
CA THR A 531 -23.89 0.75 -14.74
C THR A 531 -24.66 0.16 -13.58
N ILE A 532 -23.96 -0.17 -12.48
CA ILE A 532 -24.58 -0.50 -11.18
C ILE A 532 -24.25 0.62 -10.20
N THR A 533 -25.26 1.19 -9.56
CA THR A 533 -25.10 2.26 -8.58
C THR A 533 -25.70 1.86 -7.24
N GLY A 534 -24.95 1.95 -6.15
CA GLY A 534 -25.43 1.59 -4.82
C GLY A 534 -24.51 2.08 -3.72
N GLN A 535 -25.02 2.23 -2.50
CA GLN A 535 -24.20 2.63 -1.36
C GLN A 535 -23.41 1.44 -0.81
N GLY A 536 -22.13 1.64 -0.49
CA GLY A 536 -21.31 0.61 0.18
C GLY A 536 -20.90 -0.57 -0.69
N LEU A 537 -20.91 -0.42 -2.02
CA LEU A 537 -20.46 -1.45 -2.95
C LEU A 537 -18.92 -1.36 -3.20
N GLY A 538 -18.27 -2.48 -3.52
CA GLY A 538 -16.84 -2.62 -3.87
C GLY A 538 -16.60 -3.74 -4.90
N VAL A 539 -15.71 -3.57 -5.87
CA VAL A 539 -15.48 -4.58 -6.95
C VAL A 539 -14.04 -5.08 -6.93
N GLN A 540 -13.83 -6.37 -7.22
CA GLN A 540 -12.53 -6.87 -7.69
C GLN A 540 -12.46 -6.71 -9.21
N GLU A 541 -11.47 -5.99 -9.72
CA GLU A 541 -11.25 -5.83 -11.16
C GLU A 541 -10.96 -7.19 -11.81
N ARG A 542 -11.88 -7.67 -12.65
CA ARG A 542 -11.59 -8.72 -13.62
C ARG A 542 -11.18 -8.07 -14.94
N TRP A 543 -10.05 -8.55 -15.49
CA TRP A 543 -9.36 -8.03 -16.67
C TRP A 543 -10.31 -7.67 -17.83
N ASP A 544 -10.24 -6.41 -18.28
CA ASP A 544 -11.04 -5.79 -19.33
C ASP A 544 -10.63 -6.20 -20.78
N GLY A 545 -9.70 -7.14 -20.91
CA GLY A 545 -9.18 -7.61 -22.20
C GLY A 545 -8.32 -6.58 -22.95
N LYS A 546 -8.06 -5.39 -22.39
CA LYS A 546 -7.33 -4.31 -23.06
C LYS A 546 -5.87 -4.31 -22.64
N ILE A 547 -4.96 -4.48 -23.61
CA ILE A 547 -3.53 -4.27 -23.41
C ILE A 547 -3.19 -2.93 -24.06
N THR A 548 -2.91 -1.92 -23.23
CA THR A 548 -2.42 -0.62 -23.72
C THR A 548 -0.90 -0.61 -23.54
N ALA A 549 -0.15 -0.61 -24.64
CA ALA A 549 1.31 -0.52 -24.62
C ALA A 549 1.72 0.87 -25.14
N GLU A 550 2.34 1.67 -24.28
CA GLU A 550 3.02 2.92 -24.67
C GLU A 550 4.53 2.70 -24.64
N GLU A 551 5.21 3.09 -25.72
CA GLU A 551 6.67 3.09 -25.80
C GLU A 551 7.16 4.52 -26.00
N THR A 552 8.07 4.98 -25.15
CA THR A 552 8.70 6.30 -25.27
C THR A 552 10.18 6.14 -25.63
N MET A 553 10.55 6.45 -26.87
CA MET A 553 11.96 6.51 -27.26
C MET A 553 12.66 7.74 -26.66
N LYS A 554 13.87 7.56 -26.11
CA LYS A 554 14.73 8.67 -25.68
C LYS A 554 15.19 9.51 -26.90
N LYS A 555 15.35 10.82 -26.70
CA LYS A 555 15.86 11.75 -27.72
C LYS A 555 17.21 11.27 -28.28
N LEU A 556 17.26 11.04 -29.59
CA LEU A 556 18.51 10.76 -30.31
C LEU A 556 19.26 12.08 -30.56
N LEU A 557 20.49 12.19 -30.05
CA LEU A 557 21.36 13.33 -30.30
C LEU A 557 22.04 13.15 -31.66
N LEU A 558 21.75 14.03 -32.62
CA LEU A 558 22.46 14.11 -33.90
C LEU A 558 23.44 15.28 -33.83
N SER A 559 24.74 15.00 -33.66
CA SER A 559 25.80 16.02 -33.68
C SER A 559 26.65 15.91 -34.95
N SER A 560 26.93 17.08 -35.55
CA SER A 560 27.83 17.34 -36.70
C SER A 560 27.28 17.04 -38.10
N MET A 561 26.72 18.08 -38.76
CA MET A 561 26.48 18.09 -40.20
C MET A 561 27.38 19.15 -40.88
N PRO A 562 28.17 18.81 -41.91
CA PRO A 562 28.57 19.75 -42.95
C PRO A 562 27.55 19.73 -44.10
N THR A 563 27.26 20.91 -44.66
CA THR A 563 26.32 21.11 -45.77
C THR A 563 26.90 20.64 -47.11
N HIS A 564 26.24 19.71 -47.79
CA HIS A 564 26.52 19.45 -49.21
C HIS A 564 25.26 19.28 -50.07
N THR A 565 25.44 19.68 -51.32
CA THR A 565 24.47 20.05 -52.36
C THR A 565 23.64 18.89 -52.91
N LEU A 566 22.35 19.16 -53.15
CA LEU A 566 21.36 18.24 -53.72
C LEU A 566 21.59 18.01 -55.23
N GLN A 567 21.52 16.75 -55.66
CA GLN A 567 21.27 16.34 -57.05
C GLN A 567 20.14 15.30 -57.05
N ASP A 568 19.20 15.45 -57.97
CA ASP A 568 17.97 14.66 -58.05
C ASP A 568 17.96 13.80 -59.32
N VAL A 569 17.53 12.54 -59.20
CA VAL A 569 17.24 11.64 -60.33
C VAL A 569 16.01 10.81 -59.97
N VAL A 570 14.97 10.96 -60.80
CA VAL A 570 13.69 10.25 -60.66
C VAL A 570 13.71 8.94 -61.43
N MET A 571 13.31 7.84 -60.80
CA MET A 571 12.89 6.61 -61.49
C MET A 571 11.53 6.13 -60.98
N VAL A 572 10.65 5.79 -61.92
CA VAL A 572 9.30 5.27 -61.67
C VAL A 572 9.31 3.75 -61.78
N HIS A 573 8.67 3.06 -60.84
CA HIS A 573 8.36 1.63 -60.94
C HIS A 573 6.90 1.38 -60.57
N PHE A 574 6.27 0.44 -61.27
CA PHE A 574 4.90 -0.02 -61.01
C PHE A 574 4.95 -1.39 -60.31
N LEU A 575 4.20 -1.55 -59.21
CA LEU A 575 4.05 -2.82 -58.50
C LEU A 575 2.57 -3.22 -58.40
N SER A 576 2.30 -4.52 -58.57
CA SER A 576 0.96 -5.13 -58.46
C SER A 576 0.68 -5.61 -57.02
N PRO A 577 -0.56 -5.48 -56.49
CA PRO A 577 -0.86 -5.75 -55.10
C PRO A 577 -1.00 -7.25 -54.78
N LYS A 578 -0.49 -7.69 -53.63
CA LYS A 578 -0.77 -9.01 -53.02
C LYS A 578 -1.39 -8.85 -51.63
N LYS A 579 -2.34 -9.74 -51.31
CA LYS A 579 -3.01 -9.86 -49.99
C LYS A 579 -2.12 -10.58 -48.99
N THR A 580 -1.75 -9.90 -47.89
CA THR A 580 -1.32 -10.50 -46.61
C THR A 580 -1.53 -9.46 -45.49
N GLY A 581 -1.76 -9.96 -44.26
CA GLY A 581 -2.20 -9.21 -43.09
C GLY A 581 -1.30 -8.06 -42.63
N LEU A 582 -1.85 -7.27 -41.69
CA LEU A 582 -1.27 -6.04 -41.16
C LEU A 582 0.15 -6.24 -40.65
N ASN A 583 1.11 -5.68 -41.38
CA ASN A 583 2.50 -5.57 -40.99
C ASN A 583 2.89 -4.13 -41.31
N ASP A 584 3.13 -3.33 -40.27
CA ASP A 584 3.49 -1.92 -40.44
C ASP A 584 5.03 -1.82 -40.58
N HIS A 585 5.48 -1.48 -41.77
CA HIS A 585 6.89 -1.26 -42.06
C HIS A 585 7.12 0.24 -42.24
N VAL A 586 7.75 0.87 -41.25
CA VAL A 586 8.35 2.20 -41.46
C VAL A 586 9.56 2.03 -42.38
N ALA A 587 9.46 2.55 -43.60
CA ALA A 587 10.57 2.52 -44.55
C ALA A 587 11.80 3.25 -43.98
N SER A 588 12.99 2.71 -44.21
CA SER A 588 14.24 3.33 -43.80
C SER A 588 14.37 4.73 -44.38
N ILE A 589 14.40 5.75 -43.53
CA ILE A 589 14.83 7.09 -43.93
C ILE A 589 16.33 6.99 -44.19
N SER A 590 16.71 6.86 -45.47
CA SER A 590 18.11 6.90 -45.89
C SER A 590 18.60 8.34 -45.89
N LEU A 591 19.18 8.77 -44.78
CA LEU A 591 20.07 9.93 -44.77
C LEU A 591 21.38 9.52 -45.43
N ILE A 592 21.56 9.91 -46.70
CA ILE A 592 22.78 9.61 -47.45
C ILE A 592 23.97 10.25 -46.72
N GLY A 593 24.88 9.42 -46.21
CA GLY A 593 26.07 9.83 -45.48
C GLY A 593 26.29 9.16 -44.13
N MET A 594 25.30 8.45 -43.56
CA MET A 594 25.50 7.62 -42.36
C MET A 594 24.93 6.21 -42.57
N PRO A 595 25.71 5.15 -42.28
CA PRO A 595 25.12 3.82 -42.13
C PRO A 595 24.39 3.76 -40.78
N MET A 596 23.11 4.15 -40.76
CA MET A 596 22.21 3.76 -39.68
C MET A 596 22.02 2.24 -39.77
N ARG A 597 22.46 1.51 -38.73
CA ARG A 597 22.11 0.09 -38.60
C ARG A 597 20.61 -0.01 -38.45
N SER A 598 19.98 -0.87 -39.24
CA SER A 598 18.54 -1.12 -39.19
C SER A 598 18.10 -1.40 -37.74
N MET A 599 17.18 -0.59 -37.22
CA MET A 599 16.50 -0.92 -35.97
C MET A 599 15.43 -1.95 -36.29
N LYS A 600 15.49 -3.09 -35.58
CA LYS A 600 14.52 -4.17 -35.71
C LYS A 600 13.81 -4.29 -34.38
N ASP A 601 12.59 -3.81 -34.32
CA ASP A 601 11.70 -4.10 -33.20
C ASP A 601 11.04 -5.47 -33.43
N THR A 602 10.88 -6.25 -32.36
CA THR A 602 10.28 -7.57 -32.40
C THR A 602 9.23 -7.66 -31.30
N LEU A 603 8.02 -7.23 -31.61
CA LEU A 603 6.88 -7.43 -30.73
C LEU A 603 6.56 -8.93 -30.64
N ARG A 604 6.88 -9.56 -29.50
CA ARG A 604 6.44 -10.92 -29.19
C ARG A 604 5.18 -10.85 -28.33
N LEU A 605 4.02 -11.03 -28.97
CA LEU A 605 2.78 -11.31 -28.28
C LEU A 605 2.86 -12.73 -27.69
N PHE A 606 3.10 -12.81 -26.37
CA PHE A 606 2.82 -14.03 -25.63
C PHE A 606 1.31 -14.09 -25.41
N ALA A 607 0.67 -15.18 -25.83
CA ALA A 607 -0.68 -15.50 -25.36
C ALA A 607 -0.69 -15.43 -23.82
N PRO A 608 -1.74 -14.88 -23.18
CA PRO A 608 -1.78 -14.75 -21.74
C PRO A 608 -1.82 -16.16 -21.13
N ILE A 609 -0.65 -16.63 -20.71
CA ILE A 609 -0.58 -17.58 -19.62
C ILE A 609 -0.90 -16.73 -18.41
N VAL A 610 -2.06 -16.99 -17.78
CA VAL A 610 -2.43 -16.39 -16.50
C VAL A 610 -1.26 -16.62 -15.54
N ARG A 611 -0.50 -15.56 -15.29
CA ARG A 611 0.54 -15.52 -14.27
C ARG A 611 -0.11 -14.84 -13.09
N ASP A 612 -0.45 -15.61 -12.07
CA ASP A 612 -0.60 -15.05 -10.73
C ASP A 612 0.77 -14.54 -10.32
N VAL A 613 0.97 -13.23 -10.43
CA VAL A 613 2.14 -12.56 -9.89
C VAL A 613 1.89 -12.38 -8.41
N VAL A 614 2.49 -13.23 -7.59
CA VAL A 614 2.57 -12.97 -6.15
C VAL A 614 3.64 -11.91 -5.95
N GLU A 615 3.24 -10.66 -5.89
CA GLU A 615 4.13 -9.56 -5.50
C GLU A 615 4.47 -9.70 -4.02
N THR A 616 5.76 -9.58 -3.69
CA THR A 616 6.22 -9.61 -2.30
C THR A 616 7.39 -8.66 -2.14
N ASP A 617 7.39 -7.89 -1.05
CA ASP A 617 8.36 -6.83 -0.82
C ASP A 617 9.79 -7.37 -0.58
N ASP A 618 9.96 -8.64 -0.20
CA ASP A 618 11.26 -9.25 0.10
C ASP A 618 11.32 -10.76 -0.18
N LYS A 619 11.99 -11.14 -1.28
CA LYS A 619 12.17 -12.54 -1.74
C LYS A 619 12.80 -13.45 -0.68
N LYS A 620 13.57 -12.92 0.28
CA LYS A 620 14.26 -13.71 1.31
C LYS A 620 13.35 -14.14 2.46
N LYS A 621 12.14 -13.56 2.58
CA LYS A 621 11.17 -13.86 3.66
C LYS A 621 10.06 -14.82 3.24
N MET A 622 9.99 -15.22 1.96
CA MET A 622 9.05 -16.24 1.50
C MET A 622 9.42 -17.61 2.07
N ASN A 623 8.55 -18.15 2.93
CA ASN A 623 8.69 -19.48 3.50
C ASN A 623 7.65 -20.41 2.85
N TYR A 624 8.07 -21.27 1.94
CA TYR A 624 7.22 -22.26 1.28
C TYR A 624 7.84 -23.64 1.40
N LYS A 625 6.98 -24.66 1.55
CA LYS A 625 7.41 -26.04 1.59
C LYS A 625 7.85 -26.48 0.20
N LYS A 626 9.17 -26.65 0.01
CA LYS A 626 9.81 -27.10 -1.25
C LYS A 626 9.32 -28.48 -1.75
N GLU A 627 8.59 -29.21 -0.92
CA GLU A 627 7.89 -30.45 -1.28
C GLU A 627 6.81 -30.21 -2.34
N TYR A 628 6.09 -29.08 -2.24
CA TYR A 628 4.93 -28.74 -3.07
C TYR A 628 5.24 -27.68 -4.12
N VAL A 629 6.37 -26.99 -4.01
CA VAL A 629 6.71 -25.82 -4.84
C VAL A 629 8.14 -25.90 -5.35
N LEU A 630 8.29 -25.79 -6.67
CA LEU A 630 9.57 -25.62 -7.36
C LEU A 630 9.85 -24.11 -7.50
N ALA A 631 11.05 -23.66 -7.16
CA ALA A 631 11.41 -22.24 -7.11
C ALA A 631 12.84 -21.93 -7.62
N GLU A 632 13.39 -22.76 -8.49
CA GLU A 632 14.72 -22.54 -9.08
C GLU A 632 14.67 -21.42 -10.13
N ASP A 633 14.01 -21.64 -11.27
CA ASP A 633 13.87 -20.63 -12.34
C ASP A 633 12.45 -20.07 -12.48
N VAL A 634 11.43 -20.79 -12.00
CA VAL A 634 10.01 -20.42 -12.08
C VAL A 634 9.30 -20.93 -10.82
N PHE A 635 8.51 -20.07 -10.18
CA PHE A 635 7.66 -20.45 -9.05
C PHE A 635 6.45 -21.23 -9.56
N ARG A 636 6.44 -22.55 -9.36
CA ARG A 636 5.34 -23.42 -9.81
C ARG A 636 5.01 -24.50 -8.80
N LEU A 637 3.72 -24.83 -8.69
CA LEU A 637 3.26 -26.01 -7.97
C LEU A 637 3.80 -27.26 -8.64
N ARG A 638 4.39 -28.16 -7.84
CA ARG A 638 4.85 -29.45 -8.30
C ARG A 638 3.60 -30.32 -8.56
N LYS A 639 3.38 -30.73 -9.80
CA LYS A 639 2.24 -31.59 -10.17
C LYS A 639 2.53 -33.08 -10.03
N ASP A 640 3.81 -33.47 -10.09
CA ASP A 640 4.27 -34.85 -9.95
C ASP A 640 4.96 -35.05 -8.60
N TYR A 641 4.37 -35.88 -7.74
CA TYR A 641 4.87 -36.19 -6.41
C TYR A 641 5.45 -37.60 -6.37
N ALA A 642 6.74 -37.72 -6.09
CA ALA A 642 7.37 -39.01 -5.79
C ALA A 642 7.55 -39.13 -4.27
N LEU A 643 6.73 -39.98 -3.64
CA LEU A 643 6.85 -40.30 -2.21
C LEU A 643 7.65 -41.59 -2.04
N SER A 644 8.71 -41.54 -1.25
CA SER A 644 9.45 -42.73 -0.82
C SER A 644 9.10 -43.03 0.64
N GLY A 645 8.66 -44.27 0.92
CA GLY A 645 8.28 -44.67 2.27
C GLY A 645 9.52 -44.90 3.15
N ASN A 646 9.94 -43.87 3.88
CA ASN A 646 11.06 -43.97 4.82
C ASN A 646 10.57 -44.17 6.25
N SER A 647 9.99 -45.33 6.56
CA SER A 647 9.91 -45.79 7.95
C SER A 647 10.43 -47.22 8.07
N SER A 648 11.67 -47.35 8.53
CA SER A 648 12.26 -48.64 8.87
C SER A 648 11.92 -48.97 10.32
N ILE A 649 11.29 -50.13 10.55
CA ILE A 649 11.12 -50.69 11.90
C ILE A 649 12.08 -51.89 12.00
N ARG A 650 12.90 -51.91 13.05
CA ARG A 650 13.87 -52.97 13.31
C ARG A 650 13.17 -54.10 14.05
N LEU A 651 13.17 -55.30 13.48
CA LEU A 651 12.82 -56.54 14.18
C LEU A 651 14.08 -57.40 14.31
N ASP A 652 14.16 -58.17 15.41
CA ASP A 652 15.38 -58.78 15.94
C ASP A 652 16.21 -59.63 14.96
N ARG A 653 15.66 -60.07 13.83
CA ARG A 653 16.38 -60.81 12.78
C ARG A 653 15.96 -60.46 11.34
N GLY A 654 15.73 -59.18 11.04
CA GLY A 654 15.51 -58.72 9.66
C GLY A 654 14.90 -57.32 9.60
N ARG A 655 15.11 -56.61 8.47
CA ARG A 655 14.43 -55.34 8.20
C ARG A 655 13.16 -55.65 7.41
N MET A 656 11.99 -55.31 7.94
CA MET A 656 10.75 -55.23 7.16
C MET A 656 10.48 -53.75 6.87
N LEU A 657 10.35 -53.40 5.59
CA LEU A 657 9.85 -52.09 5.16
C LEU A 657 8.31 -52.17 5.20
N LYS A 658 7.69 -51.54 6.19
CA LYS A 658 6.23 -51.29 6.14
C LYS A 658 6.03 -50.03 5.30
N LEU A 659 5.69 -50.20 4.02
CA LEU A 659 5.34 -49.10 3.14
C LEU A 659 3.90 -48.65 3.44
N VAL A 660 3.73 -47.63 4.29
CA VAL A 660 2.45 -46.93 4.46
C VAL A 660 2.58 -45.57 3.80
N ILE A 661 1.95 -45.40 2.64
CA ILE A 661 1.89 -44.10 1.95
C ILE A 661 0.50 -43.54 2.26
N PRO A 662 0.38 -42.45 3.06
CA PRO A 662 -0.90 -41.80 3.27
C PRO A 662 -1.32 -41.11 1.96
N THR A 663 -2.31 -41.68 1.28
CA THR A 663 -2.79 -41.18 -0.02
C THR A 663 -3.98 -40.21 0.09
N GLU A 664 -4.41 -39.84 1.30
CA GLU A 664 -5.60 -39.00 1.53
C GLU A 664 -5.54 -37.64 0.81
N ASN A 665 -4.33 -37.13 0.56
CA ASN A 665 -4.11 -35.83 -0.09
C ASN A 665 -3.86 -35.93 -1.61
N PHE A 666 -4.00 -37.11 -2.23
CA PHE A 666 -3.73 -37.32 -3.65
C PHE A 666 -4.95 -37.88 -4.37
N ASP A 667 -5.32 -37.26 -5.50
CA ASP A 667 -6.50 -37.65 -6.29
C ASP A 667 -6.36 -39.04 -6.93
N SER A 668 -5.14 -39.45 -7.33
CA SER A 668 -4.90 -40.79 -7.90
C SER A 668 -3.43 -41.23 -7.81
N LEU A 669 -3.21 -42.55 -7.69
CA LEU A 669 -1.88 -43.17 -7.71
C LEU A 669 -1.62 -43.72 -9.12
N THR A 670 -0.66 -43.14 -9.85
CA THR A 670 -0.38 -43.49 -11.26
C THR A 670 0.68 -44.57 -11.45
N ALA A 671 1.66 -44.70 -10.54
CA ALA A 671 2.69 -45.75 -10.61
C ALA A 671 3.30 -46.07 -9.24
N LEU A 672 3.59 -47.35 -8.98
CA LEU A 672 4.33 -47.83 -7.80
C LEU A 672 5.56 -48.61 -8.26
N THR A 673 6.76 -48.09 -7.97
CA THR A 673 8.01 -48.76 -8.28
C THR A 673 8.69 -49.22 -7.00
N ILE A 674 8.78 -50.54 -6.79
CA ILE A 674 9.57 -51.12 -5.70
C ILE A 674 11.01 -51.23 -6.17
N GLN A 675 11.88 -50.40 -5.60
CA GLN A 675 13.31 -50.42 -5.92
C GLN A 675 13.96 -51.70 -5.36
N PRO A 676 14.95 -52.30 -6.07
CA PRO A 676 15.68 -53.46 -5.57
C PRO A 676 16.42 -53.13 -4.27
N PHE A 677 16.53 -54.13 -3.39
CA PHE A 677 17.11 -53.96 -2.05
C PHE A 677 18.64 -53.81 -2.14
N GLU A 678 19.16 -52.58 -2.11
CA GLU A 678 20.60 -52.32 -1.98
C GLU A 678 21.02 -52.37 -0.50
N THR A 679 21.62 -53.48 -0.08
CA THR A 679 22.38 -53.51 1.17
C THR A 679 23.82 -53.11 0.92
N PHE A 680 24.24 -51.98 1.48
CA PHE A 680 25.65 -51.75 1.76
C PHE A 680 26.17 -52.83 2.73
N PRO A 681 27.45 -53.26 2.64
CA PRO A 681 28.00 -54.42 3.35
C PRO A 681 28.08 -54.27 4.89
N PHE A 682 27.46 -53.23 5.45
CA PHE A 682 27.51 -52.90 6.87
C PHE A 682 26.35 -53.55 7.62
N ILE A 683 26.60 -54.76 8.11
CA ILE A 683 25.81 -55.38 9.18
C ILE A 683 26.77 -55.68 10.33
N ASN A 684 26.48 -55.17 11.53
CA ASN A 684 27.23 -55.39 12.77
C ASN A 684 28.69 -54.89 12.84
N MET A 685 29.04 -53.80 12.14
CA MET A 685 30.35 -53.13 12.24
C MET A 685 31.60 -53.98 11.87
N GLU A 686 31.44 -55.15 11.27
CA GLU A 686 32.55 -55.91 10.69
C GLU A 686 32.34 -56.14 9.19
N VAL A 687 33.36 -55.86 8.38
CA VAL A 687 33.35 -56.06 6.93
C VAL A 687 33.62 -57.54 6.66
N LEU A 688 32.56 -58.31 6.39
CA LEU A 688 32.69 -59.70 5.94
C LEU A 688 32.74 -59.73 4.40
N TYR A 689 33.87 -60.21 3.87
CA TYR A 689 34.05 -60.39 2.43
C TYR A 689 33.16 -61.53 1.89
N PRO A 690 32.70 -61.45 0.62
CA PRO A 690 31.67 -62.33 0.06
C PRO A 690 31.99 -63.84 0.12
N GLY A 691 33.27 -64.21 0.22
CA GLY A 691 33.72 -65.60 0.24
C GLY A 691 33.28 -66.42 1.45
N ASN A 692 32.80 -65.78 2.53
CA ASN A 692 32.37 -66.46 3.77
C ASN A 692 30.83 -66.50 3.94
N LEU A 693 30.05 -66.09 2.95
CA LEU A 693 28.58 -66.12 3.00
C LEU A 693 28.05 -67.46 2.48
N SER A 694 27.14 -68.09 3.24
CA SER A 694 26.39 -69.27 2.78
C SER A 694 25.32 -68.84 1.77
N PHE A 695 25.46 -69.24 0.51
CA PHE A 695 24.50 -68.94 -0.55
C PHE A 695 23.29 -69.86 -0.51
N SER A 696 22.09 -69.30 -0.65
CA SER A 696 20.83 -70.05 -0.84
C SER A 696 20.54 -70.28 -2.33
N GLU A 697 19.58 -71.16 -2.65
CA GLU A 697 19.15 -71.43 -4.05
C GLU A 697 18.73 -70.18 -4.84
N LEU A 698 18.37 -69.09 -4.14
CA LEU A 698 17.82 -67.85 -4.70
C LEU A 698 18.86 -66.71 -4.83
N THR A 699 20.11 -66.93 -4.45
CA THR A 699 21.15 -65.88 -4.41
C THR A 699 22.39 -66.29 -5.19
N GLU A 700 22.98 -65.37 -5.95
CA GLU A 700 24.24 -65.55 -6.67
C GLU A 700 25.23 -64.41 -6.40
N GLN A 701 26.53 -64.72 -6.47
CA GLN A 701 27.58 -63.72 -6.34
C GLN A 701 27.93 -63.17 -7.72
N VAL A 702 27.82 -61.85 -7.90
CA VAL A 702 28.26 -61.15 -9.12
C VAL A 702 29.28 -60.09 -8.71
N GLY A 703 30.56 -60.40 -8.87
CA GLY A 703 31.66 -59.54 -8.40
C GLY A 703 31.74 -59.51 -6.87
N ASP A 704 31.79 -58.29 -6.31
CA ASP A 704 31.89 -58.06 -4.86
C ASP A 704 30.51 -57.95 -4.16
N ALA A 705 29.42 -58.22 -4.88
CA ALA A 705 28.05 -58.12 -4.36
C ALA A 705 27.27 -59.43 -4.50
N VAL A 706 26.40 -59.71 -3.52
CA VAL A 706 25.41 -60.81 -3.59
C VAL A 706 24.13 -60.24 -4.17
N LYS A 707 23.62 -60.84 -5.26
CA LYS A 707 22.37 -60.48 -5.91
C LYS A 707 21.38 -61.63 -5.83
N LEU A 708 20.09 -61.30 -5.87
CA LEU A 708 19.01 -62.28 -6.01
C LEU A 708 18.94 -62.74 -7.48
N LYS A 709 18.83 -64.05 -7.71
CA LYS A 709 18.64 -64.59 -9.05
C LYS A 709 17.28 -64.13 -9.59
N THR A 710 17.29 -63.53 -10.78
CA THR A 710 16.06 -63.07 -11.45
C THR A 710 15.36 -64.20 -12.22
N SER A 711 16.03 -65.33 -12.48
CA SER A 711 15.41 -66.54 -13.03
C SER A 711 16.10 -67.81 -12.47
N PHE A 712 15.32 -68.85 -12.15
CA PHE A 712 15.85 -70.14 -11.68
C PHE A 712 15.03 -71.31 -12.24
N SER A 713 15.68 -72.46 -12.49
CA SER A 713 15.04 -73.69 -12.95
C SER A 713 14.90 -74.67 -11.79
N ARG A 714 13.72 -75.26 -11.60
CA ARG A 714 13.42 -76.20 -10.51
C ARG A 714 12.78 -77.48 -11.06
N GLN A 715 13.42 -78.63 -10.84
CA GLN A 715 12.82 -79.93 -11.16
C GLN A 715 11.85 -80.36 -10.05
N VAL A 716 10.64 -80.75 -10.43
CA VAL A 716 9.60 -81.22 -9.50
C VAL A 716 9.10 -82.59 -9.95
N SER A 717 9.20 -83.59 -9.08
CA SER A 717 8.73 -84.97 -9.34
C SER A 717 7.32 -85.19 -8.78
N GLY A 718 6.39 -85.68 -9.62
CA GLY A 718 4.99 -85.91 -9.25
C GLY A 718 4.73 -87.33 -8.73
N GLN A 719 3.67 -87.49 -7.92
CA GLN A 719 3.22 -88.80 -7.43
C GLN A 719 2.11 -89.38 -8.31
N ASN A 720 2.21 -90.67 -8.64
CA ASN A 720 1.24 -91.38 -9.48
C ASN A 720 -0.02 -91.77 -8.68
N GLN A 721 -1.16 -91.16 -8.98
CA GLN A 721 -2.46 -91.44 -8.38
C GLN A 721 -3.40 -92.12 -9.39
N LYS A 722 -4.18 -93.10 -8.91
CA LYS A 722 -5.11 -93.88 -9.73
C LYS A 722 -6.52 -93.32 -9.61
N ILE A 723 -7.18 -93.05 -10.74
CA ILE A 723 -8.55 -92.53 -10.81
C ILE A 723 -9.45 -93.48 -11.60
N ASN A 724 -10.79 -93.30 -11.49
CA ASN A 724 -11.79 -94.25 -11.99
C ASN A 724 -11.67 -94.61 -13.49
N ARG A 725 -10.98 -93.81 -14.31
CA ARG A 725 -10.59 -94.14 -15.69
C ARG A 725 -9.17 -93.66 -16.06
N GLY A 726 -8.15 -94.02 -15.27
CA GLY A 726 -6.75 -93.79 -15.64
C GLY A 726 -5.77 -93.65 -14.48
N ARG A 727 -4.54 -93.24 -14.81
CA ARG A 727 -3.48 -92.84 -13.86
C ARG A 727 -3.12 -91.38 -14.12
N LEU A 728 -2.90 -90.61 -13.06
CA LEU A 728 -2.61 -89.18 -13.08
C LEU A 728 -1.34 -88.93 -12.26
N ALA A 729 -0.39 -88.16 -12.78
CA ALA A 729 0.75 -87.68 -12.00
C ALA A 729 0.34 -86.36 -11.32
N ALA A 730 0.27 -86.36 -9.98
CA ALA A 730 -0.07 -85.18 -9.18
C ALA A 730 1.22 -84.50 -8.70
N PHE A 731 1.39 -83.23 -9.07
CA PHE A 731 2.50 -82.38 -8.65
C PHE A 731 1.98 -81.37 -7.62
N SER A 732 2.52 -81.35 -6.40
CA SER A 732 2.12 -80.37 -5.38
C SER A 732 2.96 -79.10 -5.51
N MET A 733 2.50 -78.16 -6.33
CA MET A 733 3.03 -76.80 -6.33
C MET A 733 2.02 -75.93 -5.58
N GLY A 734 2.43 -75.26 -4.50
CA GLY A 734 1.55 -74.42 -3.69
C GLY A 734 0.84 -73.38 -4.57
N ILE A 735 -0.46 -73.16 -4.32
CA ILE A 735 -1.41 -72.48 -5.22
C ILE A 735 -1.08 -70.99 -5.48
N GLY A 736 0.00 -70.45 -4.91
CA GLY A 736 0.44 -69.06 -5.10
C GLY A 736 1.29 -68.78 -6.33
N ASP A 737 2.04 -69.77 -6.85
CA ASP A 737 3.12 -69.49 -7.82
C ASP A 737 2.76 -69.85 -9.28
N MET A 738 1.48 -70.11 -9.57
CA MET A 738 1.03 -70.48 -10.93
C MET A 738 0.95 -69.29 -11.89
N ALA A 739 1.02 -68.04 -11.41
CA ALA A 739 0.84 -66.86 -12.24
C ALA A 739 2.08 -66.46 -13.05
N ASP A 740 3.28 -66.91 -12.64
CA ASP A 740 4.57 -66.38 -13.14
C ASP A 740 5.46 -67.42 -13.83
N ILE A 741 4.89 -68.49 -14.40
CA ILE A 741 5.64 -69.52 -15.14
C ILE A 741 5.53 -69.24 -16.65
N GLU A 742 6.63 -68.81 -17.29
CA GLU A 742 6.65 -68.50 -18.73
C GLU A 742 6.83 -69.74 -19.64
N GLU A 743 7.59 -70.75 -19.21
CA GLU A 743 7.78 -72.02 -19.96
C GLU A 743 7.79 -73.24 -19.01
N LEU A 744 7.06 -74.29 -19.40
CA LEU A 744 6.99 -75.56 -18.68
C LEU A 744 7.29 -76.72 -19.64
N GLU A 745 8.47 -77.33 -19.51
CA GLU A 745 8.88 -78.46 -20.33
C GLU A 745 8.71 -79.78 -19.55
N VAL A 746 7.87 -80.69 -20.07
CA VAL A 746 7.62 -82.00 -19.47
C VAL A 746 8.34 -83.07 -20.29
N SER A 747 9.38 -83.66 -19.73
CA SER A 747 10.05 -84.84 -20.30
C SER A 747 9.67 -86.10 -19.51
N ASN A 748 9.32 -87.17 -20.22
CA ASN A 748 9.23 -88.50 -19.62
C ASN A 748 10.65 -89.04 -19.46
N VAL A 749 11.09 -89.25 -18.23
CA VAL A 749 12.23 -90.13 -17.93
C VAL A 749 11.70 -91.46 -17.42
#